data_AF-A0A523RUI0-F1
#
_entry.id   AF-A0A523RUI0-F1
#
_cell.length_a   1.000
_cell.length_b   1.000
_cell.length_c   1.000
_cell.angle_alpha   90.00
_cell.angle_beta   90.00
_cell.angle_gamma   90.00
#
_symmetry.space_group_name_H-M   'P 1'
#
loop_
_entity.id
_entity.type
_entity.pdbx_description
1 polymer ?
#
loop_
_entity_poly.entity_id
_entity_poly.type
_entity_poly.pdbx_seq_one_letter_code
_entity_poly.pdbx_strand_id
1 'polypeptide(L)'
;MQNSIVLNNKLRIKVEDILGKGGVVAKKLDNYEERIQQIQMGKAVEDAIQKEEHLIVEAGTGIGKGLAYLIPLIYWTAEEEKRVLVSTYTKTLQEQLVKRDLPFLKDTLGVDFDFALVVGAENYLCLRRLERARAYELLDTKKEVKELEGIFQAQPYFKAGLKSELIFEPSAKVWGRVCRNADLCMGKECSHQRDCYYTRARKKMRKSQVLVVNHHLFFAHLASEEKVLPSFKGVVFDEAHNLEDVATSFLGMEVSNLEIRFLLNSLFNPRSQKGLIFRIKELKKEERDLLEGSVGEVRAASDLFFSNLRNKLGDDNVKRRIKEKKFVANLLDDPFSRLIFILNLLLDKKEEEDEDEDEEMKLEISSHLSRCLGIKDNLKRIIEQEEEDYVYWAEVSSKRKIARYALHAAPIDIALQLKRRVFDKIKMVVLTSATLATNKNFTFIRERIGLKEGRELLLDSPFDYLNQVLLYLPSEIPDPWREVSHYSSRVVREIKNILKIVKGYTFILFTSFQMLNQIYEEIKEEGDSLKILRQGDMPRYRLLEEFKKDEGSILLGTNTFWQGVDVPGQALQCVIITKLPFAVPNEPVVEAKIEFLKAQNKNPFLHYQLPQAIILLKQGFGRLIRSKKDRGIVAILDPRLKTRHYGKMFLGSLPRCRMTSSLRELGEFMQKAA
;
A
#
# COMPACT_ATOMS: atom_id res chain seq x y z
N MET A 1 -9.14 -51.01 -23.37
CA MET A 1 -8.65 -49.80 -24.08
C MET A 1 -9.76 -49.15 -24.92
N GLN A 2 -10.89 -48.78 -24.30
CA GLN A 2 -11.93 -47.96 -24.98
C GLN A 2 -12.70 -47.01 -24.04
N ASN A 3 -12.38 -46.98 -22.74
CA ASN A 3 -12.96 -46.06 -21.75
C ASN A 3 -12.04 -44.91 -21.33
N SER A 4 -10.90 -44.73 -21.99
CA SER A 4 -9.91 -43.70 -21.66
C SER A 4 -9.88 -42.51 -22.65
N ILE A 5 -10.81 -42.44 -23.59
CA ILE A 5 -10.85 -41.39 -24.64
C ILE A 5 -12.00 -40.38 -24.43
N VAL A 6 -12.92 -40.60 -23.47
CA VAL A 6 -14.13 -39.76 -23.28
C VAL A 6 -13.99 -38.73 -22.14
N LEU A 7 -12.83 -38.60 -21.49
CA LEU A 7 -12.61 -37.64 -20.39
C LEU A 7 -11.83 -36.37 -20.77
N ASN A 8 -11.40 -36.21 -22.03
CA ASN A 8 -10.57 -35.07 -22.46
C ASN A 8 -11.34 -33.86 -23.03
N ASN A 9 -12.64 -33.72 -22.75
CA ASN A 9 -13.46 -32.65 -23.34
C ASN A 9 -14.42 -31.96 -22.35
N LYS A 10 -14.13 -31.96 -21.05
CA LYS A 10 -14.99 -31.30 -20.04
C LYS A 10 -14.34 -30.00 -19.56
N LEU A 11 -15.07 -28.89 -19.77
CA LEU A 11 -14.88 -27.51 -19.25
C LEU A 11 -14.14 -26.44 -20.08
N ARG A 12 -14.00 -26.54 -21.41
CA ARG A 12 -13.63 -25.35 -22.23
C ARG A 12 -14.82 -24.43 -22.50
N ILE A 13 -15.42 -23.87 -21.44
CA ILE A 13 -16.27 -22.67 -21.59
C ILE A 13 -15.32 -21.52 -21.89
N LYS A 14 -15.42 -20.93 -23.08
CA LYS A 14 -14.55 -19.81 -23.45
C LYS A 14 -14.95 -18.59 -22.64
N VAL A 15 -13.98 -17.73 -22.32
CA VAL A 15 -14.24 -16.45 -21.64
C VAL A 15 -15.34 -15.63 -22.36
N GLU A 16 -15.41 -15.73 -23.69
CA GLU A 16 -16.45 -15.13 -24.54
C GLU A 16 -17.87 -15.59 -24.19
N ASP A 17 -18.05 -16.87 -23.86
CA ASP A 17 -19.36 -17.44 -23.54
C ASP A 17 -19.88 -16.95 -22.18
N ILE A 18 -18.99 -16.39 -21.35
CA ILE A 18 -19.28 -15.94 -19.99
C ILE A 18 -19.46 -14.41 -19.96
N LEU A 19 -18.54 -13.68 -20.60
CA LEU A 19 -18.50 -12.21 -20.62
C LEU A 19 -19.15 -11.59 -21.87
N GLY A 20 -19.43 -12.38 -22.91
CA GLY A 20 -20.10 -11.89 -24.11
C GLY A 20 -21.56 -11.52 -23.87
N LYS A 21 -22.17 -10.89 -24.88
CA LYS A 21 -23.62 -10.65 -24.91
C LYS A 21 -24.41 -11.95 -24.66
N GLY A 22 -25.22 -11.95 -23.60
CA GLY A 22 -26.03 -13.11 -23.21
C GLY A 22 -25.27 -14.21 -22.44
N GLY A 23 -24.00 -13.98 -22.13
CA GLY A 23 -23.21 -14.84 -21.25
C GLY A 23 -23.73 -14.86 -19.81
N VAL A 24 -23.25 -15.80 -19.01
CA VAL A 24 -23.79 -16.05 -17.66
C VAL A 24 -23.65 -14.83 -16.75
N VAL A 25 -22.56 -14.06 -16.91
CA VAL A 25 -22.37 -12.80 -16.16
C VAL A 25 -23.39 -11.75 -16.60
N ALA A 26 -23.61 -11.59 -17.91
CA ALA A 26 -24.60 -10.65 -18.44
C ALA A 26 -26.03 -10.94 -17.97
N LYS A 27 -26.36 -12.21 -17.74
CA LYS A 27 -27.68 -12.65 -17.28
C LYS A 27 -27.93 -12.43 -15.79
N LYS A 28 -26.89 -12.46 -14.96
CA LYS A 28 -27.02 -12.39 -13.49
C LYS A 28 -26.55 -11.06 -12.87
N LEU A 29 -25.76 -10.27 -13.58
CA LEU A 29 -25.26 -8.99 -13.08
C LEU A 29 -26.06 -7.83 -13.67
N ASP A 30 -26.85 -7.18 -12.83
CA ASP A 30 -27.63 -6.01 -13.20
C ASP A 30 -26.73 -4.91 -13.78
N ASN A 31 -27.18 -4.30 -14.88
CA ASN A 31 -26.42 -3.29 -15.62
C ASN A 31 -25.05 -3.75 -16.15
N TYR A 32 -24.85 -5.07 -16.34
CA TYR A 32 -23.67 -5.54 -17.06
C TYR A 32 -23.71 -5.06 -18.51
N GLU A 33 -22.59 -4.51 -18.94
CA GLU A 33 -22.36 -4.15 -20.32
C GLU A 33 -21.18 -4.96 -20.84
N GLU A 34 -21.37 -5.57 -22.01
CA GLU A 34 -20.29 -6.21 -22.74
C GLU A 34 -19.21 -5.19 -23.06
N ARG A 35 -17.96 -5.56 -22.78
CA ARG A 35 -16.77 -4.76 -23.08
C ARG A 35 -15.79 -5.65 -23.82
N ILE A 36 -15.53 -5.33 -25.09
CA ILE A 36 -14.61 -6.10 -25.95
C ILE A 36 -13.23 -6.21 -25.30
N GLN A 37 -12.76 -5.13 -24.68
CA GLN A 37 -11.47 -5.10 -23.98
C GLN A 37 -11.43 -6.05 -22.78
N GLN A 38 -12.56 -6.25 -22.09
CA GLN A 38 -12.65 -7.19 -20.97
C GLN A 38 -12.48 -8.64 -21.46
N ILE A 39 -13.14 -8.96 -22.57
CA ILE A 39 -13.05 -10.27 -23.23
C ILE A 39 -11.62 -10.49 -23.74
N GLN A 40 -11.01 -9.50 -24.41
CA GLN A 40 -9.63 -9.56 -24.88
C GLN A 40 -8.63 -9.82 -23.75
N MET A 41 -8.80 -9.14 -22.60
CA MET A 41 -7.99 -9.39 -21.41
C MET A 41 -8.14 -10.82 -20.91
N GLY A 42 -9.37 -11.32 -20.79
CA GLY A 42 -9.60 -12.67 -20.29
C GLY A 42 -9.08 -13.76 -21.23
N LYS A 43 -9.20 -13.57 -22.56
CA LYS A 43 -8.53 -14.43 -23.56
C LYS A 43 -7.02 -14.43 -23.40
N ALA A 44 -6.41 -13.27 -23.18
CA ALA A 44 -4.96 -13.19 -22.99
C ALA A 44 -4.51 -13.89 -21.71
N VAL A 45 -5.32 -13.84 -20.64
CA VAL A 45 -5.07 -14.61 -19.41
C VAL A 45 -5.22 -16.10 -19.66
N GLU A 46 -6.26 -16.53 -20.39
CA GLU A 46 -6.46 -17.93 -20.79
C GLU A 46 -5.27 -18.45 -21.61
N ASP A 47 -4.81 -17.69 -22.60
CA ASP A 47 -3.63 -18.03 -23.39
C ASP A 47 -2.35 -18.12 -22.54
N ALA A 48 -2.17 -17.18 -21.60
CA ALA A 48 -1.02 -17.16 -20.70
C ALA A 48 -0.99 -18.39 -19.77
N ILE A 49 -2.17 -18.82 -19.31
CA ILE A 49 -2.34 -20.07 -18.56
C ILE A 49 -1.95 -21.27 -19.43
N GLN A 50 -2.48 -21.37 -20.65
CA GLN A 50 -2.25 -22.51 -21.54
C GLN A 50 -0.78 -22.66 -21.96
N LYS A 51 -0.09 -21.54 -22.17
CA LYS A 51 1.32 -21.52 -22.60
C LYS A 51 2.31 -21.49 -21.43
N GLU A 52 1.82 -21.42 -20.19
CA GLU A 52 2.63 -21.19 -18.99
C GLU A 52 3.60 -19.99 -19.17
N GLU A 53 3.10 -18.88 -19.72
CA GLU A 53 3.88 -17.65 -19.95
C GLU A 53 3.44 -16.50 -19.04
N HIS A 54 4.30 -15.51 -18.88
CA HIS A 54 3.94 -14.26 -18.18
C HIS A 54 3.14 -13.33 -19.10
N LEU A 55 2.22 -12.57 -18.51
CA LEU A 55 1.42 -11.57 -19.20
C LEU A 55 1.54 -10.23 -18.48
N ILE A 56 1.86 -9.17 -19.21
CA ILE A 56 1.71 -7.79 -18.76
C ILE A 56 0.58 -7.12 -19.54
N VAL A 57 -0.43 -6.63 -18.83
CA VAL A 57 -1.62 -6.03 -19.42
C VAL A 57 -1.96 -4.69 -18.77
N GLU A 58 -1.84 -3.61 -19.54
CA GLU A 58 -2.47 -2.34 -19.18
C GLU A 58 -3.93 -2.40 -19.61
N ALA A 59 -4.82 -2.35 -18.62
CA ALA A 59 -6.25 -2.37 -18.83
C ALA A 59 -6.86 -1.12 -18.20
N GLY A 60 -7.28 -0.18 -19.05
CA GLY A 60 -7.90 1.08 -18.65
C GLY A 60 -9.01 0.95 -17.60
N THR A 61 -9.27 2.03 -16.86
CA THR A 61 -10.32 2.07 -15.84
C THR A 61 -11.68 1.70 -16.46
N GLY A 62 -12.50 0.99 -15.67
CA GLY A 62 -13.85 0.59 -16.08
C GLY A 62 -13.95 -0.65 -16.98
N ILE A 63 -12.83 -1.26 -17.42
CA ILE A 63 -12.86 -2.52 -18.20
C ILE A 63 -13.47 -3.69 -17.42
N GLY A 64 -13.34 -3.69 -16.09
CA GLY A 64 -13.72 -4.84 -15.27
C GLY A 64 -12.61 -5.90 -15.22
N LYS A 65 -11.35 -5.44 -15.02
CA LYS A 65 -10.12 -6.25 -14.88
C LYS A 65 -10.31 -7.47 -13.97
N GLY A 66 -10.96 -7.26 -12.83
CA GLY A 66 -11.23 -8.30 -11.83
C GLY A 66 -11.86 -9.54 -12.43
N LEU A 67 -13.01 -9.40 -13.08
CA LEU A 67 -13.69 -10.54 -13.71
C LEU A 67 -12.86 -11.12 -14.87
N ALA A 68 -12.17 -10.27 -15.65
CA ALA A 68 -11.39 -10.71 -16.79
C ALA A 68 -10.25 -11.67 -16.42
N TYR A 69 -9.54 -11.42 -15.31
CA TYR A 69 -8.53 -12.39 -14.84
C TYR A 69 -9.12 -13.49 -13.96
N LEU A 70 -10.15 -13.22 -13.14
CA LEU A 70 -10.67 -14.21 -12.20
C LEU A 70 -11.33 -15.39 -12.91
N ILE A 71 -12.13 -15.13 -13.95
CA ILE A 71 -12.89 -16.17 -14.66
C ILE A 71 -11.96 -17.27 -15.20
N PRO A 72 -10.99 -16.99 -16.09
CA PRO A 72 -10.11 -18.03 -16.62
C PRO A 72 -9.27 -18.71 -15.52
N LEU A 73 -8.88 -17.98 -14.47
CA LEU A 73 -8.14 -18.57 -13.34
C LEU A 73 -8.99 -19.55 -12.52
N ILE A 74 -10.28 -19.25 -12.30
CA ILE A 74 -11.19 -20.13 -11.56
C ILE A 74 -11.37 -21.45 -12.31
N TYR A 75 -11.62 -21.40 -13.62
CA TYR A 75 -11.69 -22.61 -14.45
C TYR A 75 -10.38 -23.40 -14.38
N TRP A 76 -9.24 -22.72 -14.53
CA TRP A 76 -7.93 -23.36 -14.43
C TRP A 76 -7.70 -24.04 -13.07
N THR A 77 -8.10 -23.40 -11.96
CA THR A 77 -7.95 -24.01 -10.64
C THR A 77 -8.86 -25.20 -10.42
N ALA A 78 -10.06 -25.20 -11.00
CA ALA A 78 -11.02 -26.28 -10.86
C ALA A 78 -10.65 -27.52 -11.69
N GLU A 79 -10.06 -27.33 -12.87
CA GLU A 79 -9.65 -28.43 -13.75
C GLU A 79 -8.40 -29.17 -13.25
N GLU A 80 -7.48 -28.45 -12.60
CA GLU A 80 -6.12 -28.95 -12.36
C GLU A 80 -5.75 -29.11 -10.88
N GLU A 81 -6.71 -28.92 -9.96
CA GLU A 81 -6.47 -28.84 -8.51
C GLU A 81 -5.34 -27.86 -8.14
N LYS A 82 -5.13 -26.84 -8.97
CA LYS A 82 -4.09 -25.82 -8.80
C LYS A 82 -4.59 -24.71 -7.90
N ARG A 83 -3.64 -23.98 -7.30
CA ARG A 83 -3.90 -22.76 -6.53
C ARG A 83 -3.34 -21.55 -7.26
N VAL A 84 -4.09 -20.45 -7.21
CA VAL A 84 -3.68 -19.15 -7.72
C VAL A 84 -3.69 -18.11 -6.62
N LEU A 85 -2.81 -17.13 -6.78
CA LEU A 85 -2.73 -15.99 -5.90
C LEU A 85 -3.19 -14.73 -6.64
N VAL A 86 -4.07 -13.94 -6.04
CA VAL A 86 -4.43 -12.60 -6.49
C VAL A 86 -3.90 -11.62 -5.47
N SER A 87 -2.79 -10.98 -5.82
CA SER A 87 -2.10 -9.99 -5.01
C SER A 87 -2.55 -8.60 -5.44
N THR A 88 -3.05 -7.80 -4.51
CA THR A 88 -3.50 -6.43 -4.78
C THR A 88 -2.71 -5.42 -3.95
N TYR A 89 -2.71 -4.16 -4.39
CA TYR A 89 -2.08 -3.10 -3.61
C TYR A 89 -2.95 -2.57 -2.46
N THR A 90 -4.25 -2.33 -2.70
CA THR A 90 -5.14 -1.66 -1.74
C THR A 90 -6.09 -2.63 -1.01
N LYS A 91 -6.35 -2.36 0.28
CA LYS A 91 -7.36 -3.10 1.07
C LYS A 91 -8.75 -3.01 0.46
N THR A 92 -9.14 -1.86 -0.08
CA THR A 92 -10.44 -1.65 -0.74
C THR A 92 -10.67 -2.61 -1.90
N LEU A 93 -9.65 -2.79 -2.76
CA LEU A 93 -9.74 -3.74 -3.87
C LEU A 93 -9.84 -5.19 -3.38
N GLN A 94 -9.14 -5.55 -2.30
CA GLN A 94 -9.26 -6.90 -1.70
C GLN A 94 -10.67 -7.16 -1.21
N GLU A 95 -11.25 -6.20 -0.50
CA GLU A 95 -12.60 -6.31 0.00
C GLU A 95 -13.61 -6.41 -1.13
N GLN A 96 -13.43 -5.64 -2.21
CA GLN A 96 -14.26 -5.76 -3.40
C GLN A 96 -14.21 -7.18 -3.98
N LEU A 97 -13.02 -7.74 -4.17
CA LEU A 97 -12.87 -9.09 -4.71
C LEU A 97 -13.52 -10.14 -3.81
N VAL A 98 -13.32 -10.06 -2.49
CA VAL A 98 -13.74 -11.11 -1.55
C VAL A 98 -15.20 -10.98 -1.12
N LYS A 99 -15.74 -9.77 -1.00
CA LYS A 99 -17.12 -9.52 -0.55
C LYS A 99 -18.13 -9.49 -1.70
N ARG A 100 -17.68 -9.24 -2.93
CA ARG A 100 -18.57 -9.10 -4.09
C ARG A 100 -18.18 -10.00 -5.25
N ASP A 101 -16.99 -9.81 -5.83
CA ASP A 101 -16.68 -10.38 -7.15
C ASP A 101 -16.53 -11.93 -7.08
N LEU A 102 -15.79 -12.47 -6.11
CA LEU A 102 -15.61 -13.93 -5.93
C LEU A 102 -16.88 -14.66 -5.46
N PRO A 103 -17.66 -14.16 -4.47
CA PRO A 103 -18.97 -14.73 -4.15
C PRO A 103 -19.90 -14.77 -5.37
N PHE A 104 -19.99 -13.66 -6.10
CA PHE A 104 -20.79 -13.59 -7.32
C PHE A 104 -20.37 -14.65 -8.34
N LEU A 105 -19.07 -14.81 -8.58
CA LEU A 105 -18.55 -15.82 -9.50
C LEU A 105 -18.80 -17.25 -9.02
N LYS A 106 -18.72 -17.52 -7.70
CA LYS A 106 -19.06 -18.82 -7.10
C LYS A 106 -20.52 -19.19 -7.36
N ASP A 107 -21.44 -18.24 -7.26
CA ASP A 107 -22.87 -18.47 -7.52
C ASP A 107 -23.23 -18.49 -9.02
N THR A 108 -22.34 -18.01 -9.88
CA THR A 108 -22.62 -17.75 -11.31
C THR A 108 -21.99 -18.78 -12.23
N LEU A 109 -20.73 -19.14 -12.04
CA LEU A 109 -19.96 -19.92 -13.03
C LEU A 109 -20.34 -21.41 -13.09
N GLY A 110 -21.07 -21.92 -12.10
CA GLY A 110 -21.42 -23.34 -12.02
C GLY A 110 -20.22 -24.26 -11.80
N VAL A 111 -19.11 -23.71 -11.31
CA VAL A 111 -17.87 -24.41 -10.97
C VAL A 111 -17.67 -24.36 -9.47
N ASP A 112 -17.36 -25.49 -8.85
CA ASP A 112 -17.04 -25.52 -7.42
C ASP A 112 -15.57 -25.09 -7.20
N PHE A 113 -15.38 -24.00 -6.46
CA PHE A 113 -14.07 -23.53 -6.04
C PHE A 113 -14.18 -22.80 -4.71
N ASP A 114 -13.13 -22.85 -3.90
CA ASP A 114 -13.03 -22.10 -2.66
C ASP A 114 -12.02 -20.95 -2.77
N PHE A 115 -12.33 -19.86 -2.08
CA PHE A 115 -11.46 -18.69 -2.00
C PHE A 115 -11.27 -18.22 -0.56
N ALA A 116 -10.11 -17.61 -0.29
CA ALA A 116 -9.79 -17.03 1.02
C ALA A 116 -9.07 -15.69 0.90
N LEU A 117 -9.48 -14.75 1.75
CA LEU A 117 -8.70 -13.56 2.05
C LEU A 117 -7.58 -13.93 3.02
N VAL A 118 -6.33 -13.60 2.68
CA VAL A 118 -5.18 -13.77 3.56
C VAL A 118 -4.59 -12.39 3.86
N VAL A 119 -4.58 -12.06 5.14
CA VAL A 119 -4.02 -10.81 5.67
C VAL A 119 -2.99 -11.12 6.76
N GLY A 120 -2.17 -10.13 7.10
CA GLY A 120 -1.19 -10.24 8.18
C GLY A 120 -1.85 -10.62 9.51
N ALA A 121 -1.10 -11.33 10.36
CA ALA A 121 -1.58 -11.86 11.63
C ALA A 121 -2.13 -10.75 12.55
N GLU A 122 -1.50 -9.59 12.53
CA GLU A 122 -1.85 -8.40 13.29
C GLU A 122 -3.24 -7.83 12.94
N ASN A 123 -3.87 -8.29 11.86
CA ASN A 123 -5.22 -7.90 11.51
C ASN A 123 -6.30 -8.77 12.17
N TYR A 124 -5.92 -9.84 12.88
CA TYR A 124 -6.85 -10.72 13.57
C TYR A 124 -6.94 -10.39 15.06
N LEU A 125 -8.15 -10.35 15.59
CA LEU A 125 -8.42 -10.31 17.03
C LEU A 125 -7.93 -11.63 17.68
N CYS A 126 -7.21 -11.51 18.79
CA CYS A 126 -6.79 -12.66 19.59
C CYS A 126 -7.63 -12.71 20.87
N LEU A 127 -8.49 -13.74 20.98
CA LEU A 127 -9.40 -13.90 22.13
C LEU A 127 -8.64 -13.94 23.46
N ARG A 128 -7.54 -14.69 23.53
CA ARG A 128 -6.65 -14.75 24.69
C ARG A 128 -6.14 -13.36 25.10
N ARG A 129 -5.67 -12.55 24.15
CA ARG A 129 -5.14 -11.21 24.44
C ARG A 129 -6.25 -10.21 24.78
N LEU A 130 -7.44 -10.38 24.20
CA LEU A 130 -8.63 -9.60 24.55
C LEU A 130 -9.04 -9.84 26.02
N GLU A 131 -9.08 -11.10 26.47
CA GLU A 131 -9.36 -11.45 27.86
C GLU A 131 -8.33 -10.85 28.82
N ARG A 132 -7.04 -10.96 28.48
CA ARG A 132 -5.96 -10.35 29.28
C ARG A 132 -6.09 -8.84 29.34
N ALA A 133 -6.38 -8.18 28.22
CA ALA A 133 -6.55 -6.73 28.18
C ALA A 133 -7.72 -6.25 29.06
N ARG A 134 -8.70 -7.12 29.34
CA ARG A 134 -9.81 -6.87 30.27
C ARG A 134 -9.42 -7.08 31.72
N ALA A 135 -8.67 -8.15 32.02
CA ALA A 135 -8.28 -8.51 33.38
C ALA A 135 -7.24 -7.54 33.98
N TYR A 136 -6.34 -7.02 33.15
CA TYR A 136 -5.32 -6.08 33.58
C TYR A 136 -5.73 -4.67 33.14
N GLU A 137 -6.01 -3.77 34.09
CA GLU A 137 -6.29 -2.33 33.87
C GLU A 137 -5.07 -1.59 33.26
N LEU A 138 -4.73 -1.95 32.04
CA LEU A 138 -3.48 -1.54 31.38
C LEU A 138 -3.63 -0.23 30.62
N LEU A 139 -4.85 0.32 30.50
CA LEU A 139 -5.16 1.47 29.66
C LEU A 139 -4.99 2.77 30.44
N ASP A 140 -4.30 3.73 29.82
CA ASP A 140 -3.84 4.94 30.53
C ASP A 140 -4.86 6.08 30.42
N THR A 141 -5.89 5.94 29.57
CA THR A 141 -6.86 7.02 29.30
C THR A 141 -8.29 6.50 29.15
N LYS A 142 -9.29 7.34 29.51
CA LYS A 142 -10.72 7.05 29.32
C LYS A 142 -11.07 6.69 27.86
N LYS A 143 -10.38 7.31 26.89
CA LYS A 143 -10.59 7.03 25.47
C LYS A 143 -10.16 5.61 25.10
N GLU A 144 -8.97 5.19 25.56
CA GLU A 144 -8.47 3.83 25.34
C GLU A 144 -9.40 2.78 25.95
N VAL A 145 -9.94 3.03 27.15
CA VAL A 145 -10.93 2.16 27.80
C VAL A 145 -12.19 2.02 26.96
N LYS A 146 -12.72 3.13 26.44
CA LYS A 146 -13.91 3.10 25.57
C LYS A 146 -13.66 2.34 24.26
N GLU A 147 -12.47 2.50 23.66
CA GLU A 147 -12.10 1.74 22.46
C GLU A 147 -12.01 0.24 22.75
N LEU A 148 -11.40 -0.17 23.87
CA LEU A 148 -11.32 -1.59 24.24
C LEU A 148 -12.71 -2.19 24.51
N GLU A 149 -13.55 -1.48 25.26
CA GLU A 149 -14.93 -1.90 25.53
C GLU A 149 -15.73 -2.04 24.24
N GLY A 150 -15.55 -1.11 23.28
CA GLY A 150 -16.15 -1.23 21.95
C GLY A 150 -15.70 -2.48 21.18
N ILE A 151 -14.44 -2.90 21.31
CA ILE A 151 -13.96 -4.16 20.71
C ILE A 151 -14.60 -5.37 21.41
N PHE A 152 -14.69 -5.33 22.74
CA PHE A 152 -15.30 -6.40 23.52
C PHE A 152 -16.78 -6.61 23.18
N GLN A 153 -17.55 -5.52 23.12
CA GLN A 153 -18.97 -5.56 22.73
C GLN A 153 -19.17 -6.02 21.28
N ALA A 154 -18.22 -5.69 20.39
CA ALA A 154 -18.28 -6.13 19.00
C ALA A 154 -17.90 -7.62 18.84
N GLN A 155 -17.06 -8.19 19.72
CA GLN A 155 -16.50 -9.54 19.57
C GLN A 155 -17.51 -10.64 19.22
N PRO A 156 -18.72 -10.72 19.83
CA PRO A 156 -19.72 -11.74 19.49
C PRO A 156 -20.21 -11.68 18.03
N TYR A 157 -20.09 -10.52 17.38
CA TYR A 157 -20.57 -10.29 16.01
C TYR A 157 -19.48 -10.51 14.94
N PHE A 158 -18.24 -10.78 15.35
CA PHE A 158 -17.16 -11.07 14.40
C PHE A 158 -17.38 -12.40 13.69
N LYS A 159 -17.29 -12.39 12.36
CA LYS A 159 -17.34 -13.58 11.52
C LYS A 159 -15.94 -14.15 11.29
N ALA A 160 -15.00 -13.30 10.90
CA ALA A 160 -13.63 -13.68 10.53
C ALA A 160 -12.56 -13.17 11.52
N GLY A 161 -12.95 -12.40 12.54
CA GLY A 161 -12.02 -11.86 13.53
C GLY A 161 -11.19 -10.69 13.03
N LEU A 162 -11.55 -10.05 11.91
CA LEU A 162 -10.73 -9.04 11.27
C LEU A 162 -10.95 -7.64 11.83
N LYS A 163 -9.88 -6.86 11.98
CA LYS A 163 -9.96 -5.45 12.40
C LYS A 163 -10.99 -4.64 11.58
N SER A 164 -11.08 -4.90 10.28
CA SER A 164 -11.99 -4.21 9.36
C SER A 164 -13.48 -4.55 9.55
N GLU A 165 -13.82 -5.51 10.42
CA GLU A 165 -15.21 -5.77 10.82
C GLU A 165 -15.70 -4.78 11.90
N LEU A 166 -14.80 -4.00 12.51
CA LEU A 166 -15.18 -2.95 13.47
C LEU A 166 -15.80 -1.75 12.75
N ILE A 167 -16.86 -1.20 13.34
CA ILE A 167 -17.51 0.04 12.85
C ILE A 167 -16.72 1.32 13.17
N PHE A 168 -15.64 1.20 13.94
CA PHE A 168 -14.74 2.28 14.31
C PHE A 168 -13.29 1.83 14.14
N GLU A 169 -12.40 2.79 13.94
CA GLU A 169 -10.96 2.52 13.85
C GLU A 169 -10.32 2.63 15.24
N PRO A 170 -9.97 1.51 15.91
CA PRO A 170 -9.28 1.58 17.19
C PRO A 170 -7.87 2.15 17.01
N SER A 171 -7.39 2.86 18.01
CA SER A 171 -6.01 3.35 18.02
C SER A 171 -5.02 2.19 17.92
N ALA A 172 -3.87 2.44 17.28
CA ALA A 172 -2.82 1.43 17.12
C ALA A 172 -2.36 0.83 18.46
N LYS A 173 -2.37 1.63 19.53
CA LYS A 173 -2.03 1.20 20.89
C LYS A 173 -3.04 0.22 21.45
N VAL A 174 -4.35 0.48 21.31
CA VAL A 174 -5.40 -0.42 21.79
C VAL A 174 -5.44 -1.70 20.94
N TRP A 175 -5.44 -1.56 19.61
CA TRP A 175 -5.47 -2.72 18.72
C TRP A 175 -4.24 -3.63 18.90
N GLY A 176 -3.04 -3.06 19.01
CA GLY A 176 -1.81 -3.83 19.24
C GLY A 176 -1.80 -4.65 20.52
N ARG A 177 -2.65 -4.31 21.51
CA ARG A 177 -2.82 -5.11 22.73
C ARG A 177 -3.70 -6.34 22.51
N VAL A 178 -4.76 -6.23 21.72
CA VAL A 178 -5.76 -7.29 21.55
C VAL A 178 -5.58 -8.12 20.27
N CYS A 179 -4.85 -7.63 19.27
CA CYS A 179 -4.61 -8.37 18.04
C CYS A 179 -3.64 -9.53 18.25
N ARG A 180 -3.66 -10.51 17.34
CA ARG A 180 -2.64 -11.56 17.30
C ARG A 180 -1.29 -10.92 17.03
N ASN A 181 -0.31 -11.28 17.83
CA ASN A 181 1.10 -11.03 17.56
C ASN A 181 1.73 -12.40 17.23
N ALA A 182 2.49 -12.48 16.13
CA ALA A 182 3.05 -13.74 15.65
C ALA A 182 4.07 -14.33 16.63
N ASP A 183 4.88 -13.46 17.21
CA ASP A 183 5.92 -13.81 18.18
C ASP A 183 5.32 -14.18 19.55
N LEU A 184 4.06 -13.81 19.80
CA LEU A 184 3.34 -14.03 21.07
C LEU A 184 2.23 -15.09 20.98
N CYS A 185 2.22 -15.90 19.91
CA CYS A 185 1.17 -16.85 19.64
C CYS A 185 1.56 -18.26 20.08
N MET A 186 0.83 -18.82 21.06
CA MET A 186 1.03 -20.18 21.60
C MET A 186 0.54 -21.31 20.65
N GLY A 187 0.29 -20.99 19.38
CA GLY A 187 -0.08 -21.99 18.37
C GLY A 187 -1.15 -23.01 18.80
N LYS A 188 -0.75 -24.27 18.94
CA LYS A 188 -1.63 -25.40 19.29
C LYS A 188 -1.96 -25.47 20.78
N GLU A 189 -1.08 -24.97 21.65
CA GLU A 189 -1.22 -24.95 23.11
C GLU A 189 -2.13 -23.80 23.59
N CYS A 190 -2.58 -22.93 22.68
CA CYS A 190 -3.48 -21.85 23.04
C CYS A 190 -4.84 -22.37 23.55
N SER A 191 -5.25 -21.93 24.74
CA SER A 191 -6.58 -22.22 25.32
C SER A 191 -7.76 -21.92 24.37
N HIS A 192 -7.60 -20.92 23.51
CA HIS A 192 -8.59 -20.49 22.52
C HIS A 192 -8.43 -21.12 21.13
N GLN A 193 -7.66 -22.20 20.99
CA GLN A 193 -7.30 -22.75 19.67
C GLN A 193 -8.50 -23.10 18.78
N ARG A 194 -9.58 -23.62 19.37
CA ARG A 194 -10.80 -24.06 18.66
C ARG A 194 -11.54 -22.87 18.03
N ASP A 195 -11.70 -21.80 18.80
CA ASP A 195 -12.43 -20.59 18.39
C ASP A 195 -11.54 -19.52 17.77
N CYS A 196 -10.22 -19.74 17.72
CA CYS A 196 -9.26 -18.80 17.18
C CYS A 196 -9.55 -18.45 15.71
N TYR A 197 -9.91 -17.19 15.48
CA TYR A 197 -10.17 -16.63 14.15
C TYR A 197 -9.01 -16.86 13.18
N TYR A 198 -7.78 -16.62 13.63
CA TYR A 198 -6.59 -16.81 12.80
C TYR A 198 -6.39 -18.27 12.39
N THR A 199 -6.56 -19.22 13.32
CA THR A 199 -6.45 -20.65 13.03
C THR A 199 -7.51 -21.10 12.04
N ARG A 200 -8.76 -20.64 12.21
CA ARG A 200 -9.86 -20.87 11.25
C ARG A 200 -9.51 -20.30 9.86
N ALA A 201 -9.00 -19.07 9.80
CA ALA A 201 -8.58 -18.44 8.55
C ALA A 201 -7.44 -19.22 7.86
N ARG A 202 -6.43 -19.69 8.62
CA ARG A 202 -5.34 -20.54 8.08
C ARG A 202 -5.84 -21.90 7.58
N LYS A 203 -6.82 -22.51 8.27
CA LYS A 203 -7.48 -23.74 7.78
C LYS A 203 -8.22 -23.48 6.46
N LYS A 204 -8.99 -22.39 6.36
CA LYS A 204 -9.69 -21.98 5.13
C LYS A 204 -8.71 -21.72 3.98
N MET A 205 -7.63 -20.97 4.24
CA MET A 205 -6.56 -20.68 3.28
C MET A 205 -5.97 -21.97 2.67
N ARG A 206 -5.69 -22.99 3.49
CA ARG A 206 -5.13 -24.27 3.00
C ARG A 206 -6.08 -25.05 2.09
N LYS A 207 -7.40 -24.89 2.26
CA LYS A 207 -8.42 -25.55 1.44
C LYS A 207 -8.81 -24.78 0.17
N SER A 208 -8.50 -23.48 0.12
CA SER A 208 -8.92 -22.61 -0.97
C SER A 208 -7.97 -22.68 -2.17
N GLN A 209 -8.54 -22.64 -3.38
CA GLN A 209 -7.83 -22.59 -4.65
C GLN A 209 -7.51 -21.16 -5.08
N VAL A 210 -8.33 -20.18 -4.72
CA VAL A 210 -8.08 -18.76 -5.01
C VAL A 210 -7.73 -18.02 -3.72
N LEU A 211 -6.49 -17.54 -3.61
CA LEU A 211 -6.06 -16.75 -2.44
C LEU A 211 -5.95 -15.28 -2.82
N VAL A 212 -6.62 -14.41 -2.05
CA VAL A 212 -6.51 -12.95 -2.22
C VAL A 212 -5.60 -12.40 -1.13
N VAL A 213 -4.53 -11.71 -1.51
CA VAL A 213 -3.50 -11.17 -0.60
C VAL A 213 -3.11 -9.75 -0.97
N ASN A 214 -2.37 -9.05 -0.11
CA ASN A 214 -1.73 -7.80 -0.53
C ASN A 214 -0.32 -8.08 -1.07
N HIS A 215 0.21 -7.14 -1.85
CA HIS A 215 1.60 -7.20 -2.31
C HIS A 215 2.58 -7.39 -1.14
N HIS A 216 2.36 -6.69 -0.02
CA HIS A 216 3.20 -6.80 1.18
C HIS A 216 3.27 -8.25 1.72
N LEU A 217 2.15 -8.97 1.78
CA LEU A 217 2.12 -10.36 2.26
C LEU A 217 2.75 -11.33 1.25
N PHE A 218 2.63 -11.05 -0.05
CA PHE A 218 3.36 -11.79 -1.07
C PHE A 218 4.88 -11.65 -0.89
N PHE A 219 5.38 -10.43 -0.67
CA PHE A 219 6.80 -10.24 -0.41
C PHE A 219 7.24 -10.81 0.95
N ALA A 220 6.38 -10.73 1.97
CA ALA A 220 6.58 -11.44 3.24
C ALA A 220 6.78 -12.95 3.05
N HIS A 221 5.97 -13.56 2.18
CA HIS A 221 6.15 -14.95 1.80
C HIS A 221 7.52 -15.20 1.14
N LEU A 222 7.96 -14.33 0.22
CA LEU A 222 9.27 -14.48 -0.44
C LEU A 222 10.47 -14.33 0.49
N ALA A 223 10.47 -13.42 1.47
CA ALA A 223 11.58 -13.36 2.44
C ALA A 223 11.54 -14.48 3.46
N SER A 224 10.35 -15.03 3.77
CA SER A 224 10.20 -16.15 4.69
C SER A 224 10.58 -17.51 4.08
N GLU A 225 11.30 -17.54 2.95
CA GLU A 225 11.58 -18.77 2.18
C GLU A 225 10.29 -19.54 1.85
N GLU A 226 9.26 -18.82 1.43
CA GLU A 226 7.98 -19.37 0.99
C GLU A 226 7.16 -20.06 2.11
N LYS A 227 7.39 -19.73 3.39
CA LYS A 227 6.70 -20.35 4.55
C LYS A 227 5.32 -19.75 4.90
N VAL A 228 5.00 -18.54 4.43
CA VAL A 228 3.77 -17.80 4.85
C VAL A 228 2.49 -18.22 4.11
N LEU A 229 2.59 -18.59 2.84
CA LEU A 229 1.47 -18.92 1.95
C LEU A 229 1.65 -20.36 1.46
N PRO A 230 0.57 -21.11 1.20
CA PRO A 230 0.69 -22.44 0.64
C PRO A 230 1.11 -22.38 -0.83
N SER A 231 1.68 -23.46 -1.38
CA SER A 231 2.13 -23.50 -2.77
C SER A 231 1.02 -23.11 -3.76
N PHE A 232 1.38 -22.34 -4.78
CA PHE A 232 0.52 -21.88 -5.87
C PHE A 232 1.29 -21.97 -7.20
N LYS A 233 0.56 -22.05 -8.32
CA LYS A 233 1.14 -22.21 -9.67
C LYS A 233 1.15 -20.93 -10.49
N GLY A 234 0.33 -19.95 -10.11
CA GLY A 234 0.31 -18.65 -10.77
C GLY A 234 -0.08 -17.52 -9.83
N VAL A 235 0.31 -16.31 -10.20
CA VAL A 235 0.01 -15.09 -9.44
C VAL A 235 -0.47 -13.96 -10.37
N VAL A 236 -1.52 -13.27 -9.94
CA VAL A 236 -1.94 -11.98 -10.50
C VAL A 236 -1.46 -10.88 -9.57
N PHE A 237 -0.74 -9.90 -10.11
CA PHE A 237 -0.48 -8.63 -9.44
C PHE A 237 -1.40 -7.56 -10.04
N ASP A 238 -2.47 -7.22 -9.32
CA ASP A 238 -3.33 -6.09 -9.67
C ASP A 238 -2.81 -4.81 -9.02
N GLU A 239 -2.84 -3.71 -9.77
CA GLU A 239 -2.11 -2.47 -9.47
C GLU A 239 -0.58 -2.67 -9.45
N ALA A 240 -0.09 -3.51 -10.38
CA ALA A 240 1.32 -3.88 -10.53
C ALA A 240 2.30 -2.71 -10.69
N HIS A 241 1.83 -1.49 -10.97
CA HIS A 241 2.66 -0.30 -10.98
C HIS A 241 3.30 0.01 -9.61
N ASN A 242 2.73 -0.49 -8.51
CA ASN A 242 3.29 -0.35 -7.16
C ASN A 242 4.24 -1.49 -6.77
N LEU A 243 4.40 -2.51 -7.62
CA LEU A 243 5.11 -3.73 -7.25
C LEU A 243 6.55 -3.45 -6.85
N GLU A 244 7.21 -2.54 -7.59
CA GLU A 244 8.56 -2.11 -7.28
C GLU A 244 8.67 -1.47 -5.90
N ASP A 245 7.87 -0.43 -5.62
CA ASP A 245 7.97 0.31 -4.38
C ASP A 245 7.68 -0.59 -3.16
N VAL A 246 6.72 -1.51 -3.29
CA VAL A 246 6.42 -2.49 -2.22
C VAL A 246 7.59 -3.45 -2.02
N ALA A 247 8.19 -3.96 -3.10
CA ALA A 247 9.35 -4.85 -3.00
C ALA A 247 10.56 -4.13 -2.38
N THR A 248 10.88 -2.90 -2.81
CA THR A 248 11.96 -2.08 -2.25
C THR A 248 11.74 -1.83 -0.76
N SER A 249 10.52 -1.46 -0.36
CA SER A 249 10.19 -1.24 1.05
C SER A 249 10.32 -2.50 1.89
N PHE A 250 9.98 -3.66 1.31
CA PHE A 250 9.99 -4.92 2.03
C PHE A 250 11.40 -5.52 2.19
N LEU A 251 12.28 -5.30 1.21
CA LEU A 251 13.68 -5.71 1.24
C LEU A 251 14.58 -4.70 1.98
N GLY A 252 14.02 -3.53 2.32
CA GLY A 252 14.70 -2.49 3.07
C GLY A 252 14.71 -2.73 4.58
N MET A 253 15.56 -1.98 5.26
CA MET A 253 15.72 -1.96 6.72
C MET A 253 15.34 -0.58 7.25
N GLU A 254 14.77 -0.56 8.44
CA GLU A 254 14.49 0.66 9.19
C GLU A 254 14.81 0.41 10.68
N VAL A 255 15.44 1.40 11.33
CA VAL A 255 15.53 1.46 12.79
C VAL A 255 15.13 2.86 13.24
N SER A 256 14.20 2.95 14.19
CA SER A 256 13.72 4.24 14.70
C SER A 256 13.74 4.38 16.22
N ASN A 257 13.85 5.62 16.70
CA ASN A 257 13.83 5.92 18.13
C ASN A 257 12.51 5.49 18.80
N LEU A 258 11.39 5.57 18.07
CA LEU A 258 10.09 5.17 18.58
C LEU A 258 9.98 3.65 18.71
N GLU A 259 10.51 2.90 17.74
CA GLU A 259 10.56 1.44 17.80
C GLU A 259 11.33 0.93 19.02
N ILE A 260 12.55 1.45 19.22
CA ILE A 260 13.39 1.14 20.38
C ILE A 260 12.65 1.49 21.67
N ARG A 261 12.07 2.69 21.75
CA ARG A 261 11.29 3.12 22.92
C ARG A 261 10.10 2.21 23.22
N PHE A 262 9.38 1.74 22.20
CA PHE A 262 8.25 0.82 22.39
C PHE A 262 8.70 -0.55 22.89
N LEU A 263 9.80 -1.09 22.34
CA LEU A 263 10.40 -2.34 22.82
C LEU A 263 10.86 -2.24 24.29
N LEU A 264 11.57 -1.16 24.63
CA LEU A 264 12.04 -0.98 26.01
C LEU A 264 10.87 -0.76 26.97
N ASN A 265 9.79 -0.08 26.55
CA ASN A 265 8.59 0.10 27.37
C ASN A 265 7.82 -1.21 27.58
N SER A 266 7.89 -2.17 26.65
CA SER A 266 7.26 -3.49 26.85
C SER A 266 8.06 -4.36 27.80
N LEU A 267 9.39 -4.20 27.86
CA LEU A 267 10.25 -4.81 28.88
C LEU A 267 10.03 -4.18 30.27
N PHE A 268 10.24 -2.86 30.35
CA PHE A 268 10.11 -2.10 31.59
C PHE A 268 9.88 -0.61 31.31
N ASN A 269 8.78 -0.06 31.81
CA ASN A 269 8.49 1.36 31.80
C ASN A 269 8.68 1.94 33.22
N PRO A 270 9.70 2.79 33.45
CA PRO A 270 10.01 3.30 34.77
C PRO A 270 8.94 4.24 35.32
N ARG A 271 8.15 4.91 34.46
CA ARG A 271 7.12 5.87 34.90
C ARG A 271 5.87 5.17 35.41
N SER A 272 5.43 4.14 34.70
CA SER A 272 4.21 3.42 35.05
C SER A 272 4.47 2.22 35.95
N GLN A 273 5.75 1.85 36.17
CA GLN A 273 6.15 0.59 36.82
C GLN A 273 5.38 -0.61 36.24
N LYS A 274 5.37 -0.69 34.90
CA LYS A 274 4.73 -1.78 34.13
C LYS A 274 5.74 -2.37 33.15
N GLY A 275 5.51 -3.60 32.70
CA GLY A 275 6.34 -4.28 31.70
C GLY A 275 6.39 -5.78 31.93
N LEU A 276 7.13 -6.48 31.09
CA LEU A 276 7.43 -7.92 31.24
C LEU A 276 8.03 -8.22 32.62
N ILE A 277 8.92 -7.35 33.10
CA ILE A 277 9.67 -7.56 34.33
C ILE A 277 8.80 -7.79 35.59
N PHE A 278 7.62 -7.16 35.66
CA PHE A 278 6.69 -7.29 36.79
C PHE A 278 5.78 -8.52 36.69
N ARG A 279 5.79 -9.19 35.55
CA ARG A 279 4.92 -10.34 35.28
C ARG A 279 5.61 -11.67 35.49
N ILE A 280 6.93 -11.67 35.60
CA ILE A 280 7.73 -12.84 35.94
C ILE A 280 7.58 -13.05 37.45
N LYS A 281 6.86 -14.10 37.86
CA LYS A 281 6.42 -14.31 39.26
C LYS A 281 7.56 -14.62 40.26
N GLU A 282 8.76 -14.94 39.76
CA GLU A 282 9.89 -15.45 40.57
C GLU A 282 11.22 -14.75 40.28
N LEU A 283 11.18 -13.57 39.67
CA LEU A 283 12.39 -12.82 39.35
C LEU A 283 13.06 -12.33 40.65
N LYS A 284 14.29 -12.80 40.94
CA LYS A 284 15.04 -12.37 42.13
C LYS A 284 15.32 -10.87 42.04
N LYS A 285 15.43 -10.20 43.19
CA LYS A 285 15.69 -8.75 43.25
C LYS A 285 16.93 -8.34 42.44
N GLU A 286 18.00 -9.11 42.55
CA GLU A 286 19.25 -8.86 41.83
C GLU A 286 19.08 -8.95 40.30
N GLU A 287 18.34 -9.94 39.82
CA GLU A 287 18.05 -10.13 38.38
C GLU A 287 17.15 -9.02 37.85
N ARG A 288 16.19 -8.61 38.68
CA ARG A 288 15.32 -7.49 38.40
C ARG A 288 16.11 -6.20 38.28
N ASP A 289 16.94 -5.88 39.27
CA ASP A 289 17.77 -4.68 39.28
C ASP A 289 18.74 -4.67 38.07
N LEU A 290 19.29 -5.82 37.71
CA LEU A 290 20.15 -5.99 36.53
C LEU A 290 19.39 -5.72 35.22
N LEU A 291 18.19 -6.27 35.05
CA LEU A 291 17.37 -6.05 33.86
C LEU A 291 16.86 -4.60 33.78
N GLU A 292 16.41 -4.01 34.90
CA GLU A 292 16.03 -2.59 34.97
C GLU A 292 17.19 -1.68 34.58
N GLY A 293 18.38 -1.94 35.13
CA GLY A 293 19.61 -1.23 34.80
C GLY A 293 19.97 -1.32 33.32
N SER A 294 19.97 -2.52 32.75
CA SER A 294 20.29 -2.72 31.33
C SER A 294 19.27 -2.06 30.39
N VAL A 295 17.98 -2.13 30.70
CA VAL A 295 16.95 -1.38 29.95
C VAL A 295 17.21 0.14 30.05
N GLY A 296 17.60 0.63 31.23
CA GLY A 296 18.00 2.03 31.46
C GLY A 296 19.19 2.46 30.61
N GLU A 297 20.23 1.62 30.52
CA GLU A 297 21.41 1.86 29.70
C GLU A 297 21.06 1.98 28.21
N VAL A 298 20.26 1.06 27.67
CA VAL A 298 19.83 1.12 26.26
C VAL A 298 18.99 2.38 25.99
N ARG A 299 18.14 2.80 26.95
CA ARG A 299 17.39 4.06 26.82
C ARG A 299 18.31 5.26 26.75
N ALA A 300 19.26 5.37 27.67
CA ALA A 300 20.20 6.49 27.70
C ALA A 300 21.07 6.54 26.43
N ALA A 301 21.57 5.38 25.99
CA ALA A 301 22.31 5.24 24.75
C ALA A 301 21.49 5.61 23.52
N SER A 302 20.20 5.21 23.48
CA SER A 302 19.27 5.58 22.41
C SER A 302 19.06 7.08 22.36
N ASP A 303 18.77 7.71 23.49
CA ASP A 303 18.54 9.16 23.56
C ASP A 303 19.78 9.94 23.11
N LEU A 304 20.98 9.52 23.54
CA LEU A 304 22.24 10.11 23.10
C LEU A 304 22.52 9.89 21.62
N PHE A 305 22.30 8.67 21.12
CA PHE A 305 22.48 8.30 19.71
C PHE A 305 21.62 9.17 18.79
N PHE A 306 20.31 9.28 19.07
CA PHE A 306 19.41 10.06 18.23
C PHE A 306 19.59 11.57 18.41
N SER A 307 20.08 12.03 19.57
CA SER A 307 20.54 13.41 19.75
C SER A 307 21.74 13.73 18.85
N ASN A 308 22.75 12.84 18.81
CA ASN A 308 23.90 12.98 17.92
C ASN A 308 23.49 12.94 16.44
N LEU A 309 22.55 12.06 16.09
CA LEU A 309 21.99 12.00 14.74
C LEU A 309 21.31 13.33 14.38
N ARG A 310 20.47 13.88 15.27
CA ARG A 310 19.83 15.19 15.07
C ARG A 310 20.86 16.30 14.86
N ASN A 311 21.90 16.37 15.70
CA ASN A 311 22.94 17.38 15.61
C ASN A 311 23.67 17.32 14.25
N LYS A 312 23.88 16.11 13.70
CA LYS A 312 24.46 15.94 12.36
C LYS A 312 23.52 16.30 11.21
N LEU A 313 22.20 16.18 11.41
CA LEU A 313 21.20 16.48 10.39
C LEU A 313 20.79 17.97 10.38
N GLY A 314 20.93 18.67 11.52
CA GLY A 314 20.67 20.09 11.66
C GLY A 314 19.18 20.44 11.79
N ASP A 315 18.42 20.22 10.73
CA ASP A 315 17.03 20.69 10.61
C ASP A 315 15.98 19.68 11.11
N ASP A 316 14.95 20.21 11.77
CA ASP A 316 13.76 19.45 12.16
C ASP A 316 12.84 19.27 10.93
N ASN A 317 12.64 18.03 10.49
CA ASN A 317 11.95 17.59 9.25
C ASN A 317 12.81 17.44 7.99
N VAL A 318 13.98 16.82 8.11
CA VAL A 318 14.84 16.47 6.97
C VAL A 318 14.78 14.98 6.64
N LYS A 319 14.79 14.69 5.34
CA LYS A 319 15.13 13.39 4.80
C LYS A 319 16.41 13.53 3.97
N ARG A 320 17.50 12.91 4.41
CA ARG A 320 18.83 13.10 3.83
C ARG A 320 19.52 11.78 3.57
N ARG A 321 20.01 11.60 2.34
CA ARG A 321 20.84 10.47 1.96
C ARG A 321 22.19 10.51 2.68
N ILE A 322 22.64 9.35 3.14
CA ILE A 322 23.91 9.15 3.82
C ILE A 322 24.85 8.41 2.87
N LYS A 323 25.94 9.05 2.45
CA LYS A 323 26.96 8.46 1.54
C LYS A 323 28.21 7.97 2.27
N GLU A 324 28.42 8.42 3.51
CA GLU A 324 29.57 8.03 4.33
C GLU A 324 29.22 6.88 5.28
N LYS A 325 30.10 5.87 5.33
CA LYS A 325 30.05 4.81 6.34
C LYS A 325 30.30 5.41 7.72
N LYS A 326 29.71 4.82 8.76
CA LYS A 326 29.85 5.27 10.15
C LYS A 326 29.47 6.75 10.33
N PHE A 327 28.45 7.20 9.59
CA PHE A 327 27.90 8.56 9.66
C PHE A 327 27.55 8.97 11.09
N VAL A 328 27.20 8.03 11.97
CA VAL A 328 27.01 8.29 13.40
C VAL A 328 27.62 7.11 14.17
N ALA A 329 28.24 7.38 15.32
CA ALA A 329 28.80 6.33 16.16
C ALA A 329 27.68 5.41 16.68
N ASN A 330 27.86 4.10 16.58
CA ASN A 330 26.90 3.13 17.09
C ASN A 330 27.01 2.98 18.61
N LEU A 331 26.38 3.90 19.35
CA LEU A 331 26.36 3.88 20.82
C LEU A 331 25.45 2.79 21.41
N LEU A 332 24.70 2.09 20.56
CA LEU A 332 23.68 1.13 20.96
C LEU A 332 24.18 -0.32 20.94
N ASP A 333 25.33 -0.62 20.31
CA ASP A 333 25.82 -1.99 20.15
C ASP A 333 26.10 -2.69 21.49
N ASP A 334 26.91 -2.08 22.36
CA ASP A 334 27.25 -2.67 23.66
C ASP A 334 26.04 -2.73 24.62
N PRO A 335 25.22 -1.67 24.79
CA PRO A 335 24.02 -1.74 25.63
C PRO A 335 23.05 -2.84 25.18
N PHE A 336 22.78 -2.97 23.88
CA PHE A 336 21.93 -4.05 23.38
C PHE A 336 22.57 -5.42 23.62
N SER A 337 23.88 -5.57 23.45
CA SER A 337 24.58 -6.83 23.72
C SER A 337 24.37 -7.29 25.17
N ARG A 338 24.49 -6.38 26.13
CA ARG A 338 24.24 -6.68 27.55
C ARG A 338 22.78 -7.05 27.80
N LEU A 339 21.82 -6.30 27.24
CA LEU A 339 20.40 -6.60 27.39
C LEU A 339 20.04 -7.97 26.79
N ILE A 340 20.55 -8.28 25.60
CA ILE A 340 20.38 -9.57 24.92
C ILE A 340 20.93 -10.69 25.78
N PHE A 341 22.12 -10.52 26.35
CA PHE A 341 22.74 -11.50 27.23
C PHE A 341 21.87 -11.78 28.48
N ILE A 342 21.35 -10.73 29.13
CA ILE A 342 20.47 -10.89 30.30
C ILE A 342 19.16 -11.59 29.92
N LEU A 343 18.55 -11.23 28.78
CA LEU A 343 17.32 -11.87 28.32
C LEU A 343 17.53 -13.36 27.98
N ASN A 344 18.68 -13.73 27.41
CA ASN A 344 19.05 -15.13 27.19
C ASN A 344 19.17 -15.88 28.51
N LEU A 345 19.91 -15.36 29.50
CA LEU A 345 20.05 -16.01 30.80
C LEU A 345 18.70 -16.22 31.50
N LEU A 346 17.76 -15.28 31.34
CA LEU A 346 16.40 -15.41 31.87
C LEU A 346 15.59 -16.46 31.13
N LEU A 347 15.79 -16.60 29.82
CA LEU A 347 15.13 -17.62 29.02
C LEU A 347 15.65 -19.02 29.40
N ASP A 348 16.98 -19.20 29.45
CA ASP A 348 17.63 -20.47 29.79
C ASP A 348 17.16 -20.98 31.16
N LYS A 349 17.12 -20.11 32.18
CA LYS A 349 16.60 -20.46 33.51
C LYS A 349 15.15 -20.92 33.48
N LYS A 350 14.30 -20.22 32.73
CA LYS A 350 12.89 -20.58 32.61
C LYS A 350 12.70 -21.89 31.85
N GLU A 351 13.58 -22.22 30.91
CA GLU A 351 13.61 -23.54 30.26
C GLU A 351 13.99 -24.66 31.22
N GLU A 352 14.90 -24.43 32.18
CA GLU A 352 15.30 -25.41 33.20
C GLU A 352 14.23 -25.69 34.26
N GLU A 353 13.31 -24.76 34.51
CA GLU A 353 12.28 -24.88 35.56
C GLU A 353 11.10 -25.83 35.17
N ASP A 354 11.02 -26.27 33.90
CA ASP A 354 10.16 -27.36 33.37
C ASP A 354 8.67 -27.37 33.85
N GLU A 355 8.09 -26.20 34.11
CA GLU A 355 6.67 -26.04 34.42
C GLU A 355 5.86 -25.65 33.15
N ASP A 356 4.83 -26.45 32.82
CA ASP A 356 3.86 -26.19 31.73
C ASP A 356 3.18 -24.80 31.84
N GLU A 357 3.14 -24.22 33.05
CA GLU A 357 2.53 -22.92 33.31
C GLU A 357 3.36 -21.72 32.78
N ASP A 358 4.63 -21.93 32.38
CA ASP A 358 5.56 -20.86 32.00
C ASP A 358 5.84 -20.70 30.49
N GLU A 359 5.22 -21.53 29.63
CA GLU A 359 5.41 -21.45 28.17
C GLU A 359 5.08 -20.07 27.58
N GLU A 360 4.06 -19.40 28.13
CA GLU A 360 3.72 -18.05 27.71
C GLU A 360 4.84 -17.05 28.04
N MET A 361 5.49 -17.22 29.19
CA MET A 361 6.57 -16.34 29.63
C MET A 361 7.83 -16.55 28.79
N LYS A 362 8.22 -17.80 28.56
CA LYS A 362 9.35 -18.18 27.67
C LYS A 362 9.19 -17.53 26.30
N LEU A 363 8.00 -17.67 25.72
CA LEU A 363 7.68 -17.13 24.41
C LEU A 363 7.67 -15.58 24.39
N GLU A 364 7.24 -14.93 25.48
CA GLU A 364 7.39 -13.48 25.63
C GLU A 364 8.85 -13.02 25.74
N ILE A 365 9.69 -13.71 26.51
CA ILE A 365 11.12 -13.40 26.65
C ILE A 365 11.83 -13.58 25.30
N SER A 366 11.62 -14.73 24.64
CA SER A 366 12.17 -15.05 23.32
C SER A 366 11.76 -14.02 22.25
N SER A 367 10.50 -13.56 22.26
CA SER A 367 10.05 -12.48 21.37
C SER A 367 10.82 -11.17 21.60
N HIS A 368 11.06 -10.76 22.85
CA HIS A 368 11.83 -9.54 23.14
C HIS A 368 13.30 -9.69 22.75
N LEU A 369 13.90 -10.85 23.00
CA LEU A 369 15.26 -11.19 22.61
C LEU A 369 15.44 -11.07 21.09
N SER A 370 14.57 -11.72 20.31
CA SER A 370 14.59 -11.69 18.84
C SER A 370 14.48 -10.25 18.31
N ARG A 371 13.61 -9.43 18.92
CA ARG A 371 13.47 -8.02 18.53
C ARG A 371 14.69 -7.17 18.90
N CYS A 372 15.33 -7.41 20.04
CA CYS A 372 16.59 -6.74 20.40
C CYS A 372 17.70 -7.09 19.40
N LEU A 373 17.83 -8.37 19.04
CA LEU A 373 18.79 -8.86 18.05
C LEU A 373 18.55 -8.22 16.68
N GLY A 374 17.29 -8.19 16.21
CA GLY A 374 16.93 -7.60 14.93
C GLY A 374 17.23 -6.11 14.83
N ILE A 375 16.92 -5.33 15.88
CA ILE A 375 17.27 -3.90 15.93
C ILE A 375 18.78 -3.71 15.92
N LYS A 376 19.52 -4.48 16.73
CA LYS A 376 20.98 -4.40 16.80
C LYS A 376 21.64 -4.69 15.45
N ASP A 377 21.24 -5.79 14.81
CA ASP A 377 21.78 -6.21 13.50
C ASP A 377 21.47 -5.19 12.40
N ASN A 378 20.19 -4.78 12.28
CA ASN A 378 19.79 -3.79 11.29
C ASN A 378 20.52 -2.45 11.49
N LEU A 379 20.68 -2.00 12.75
CA LEU A 379 21.37 -0.75 13.04
C LEU A 379 22.84 -0.83 12.63
N LYS A 380 23.52 -1.94 12.94
CA LYS A 380 24.91 -2.17 12.52
C LYS A 380 25.02 -2.13 11.00
N ARG A 381 24.19 -2.91 10.29
CA ARG A 381 24.18 -2.98 8.81
C ARG A 381 23.95 -1.62 8.15
N ILE A 382 23.03 -0.82 8.70
CA ILE A 382 22.75 0.54 8.21
C ILE A 382 23.92 1.49 8.46
N ILE A 383 24.54 1.46 9.65
CA ILE A 383 25.66 2.37 10.00
C ILE A 383 26.93 2.02 9.22
N GLU A 384 27.23 0.73 9.09
CA GLU A 384 28.41 0.23 8.38
C GLU A 384 28.23 0.22 6.85
N GLN A 385 26.99 0.35 6.37
CA GLN A 385 26.61 0.21 4.96
C GLN A 385 27.18 -1.08 4.37
N GLU A 386 26.74 -2.22 4.92
CA GLU A 386 27.25 -3.55 4.54
C GLU A 386 26.82 -3.97 3.13
N GLU A 387 25.70 -3.44 2.62
CA GLU A 387 25.14 -3.75 1.31
C GLU A 387 25.48 -2.68 0.25
N GLU A 388 26.32 -3.05 -0.71
CA GLU A 388 26.80 -2.10 -1.75
C GLU A 388 25.68 -1.59 -2.68
N ASP A 389 24.69 -2.43 -2.98
CA ASP A 389 23.57 -2.10 -3.88
C ASP A 389 22.41 -1.36 -3.18
N TYR A 390 22.63 -0.87 -1.95
CA TYR A 390 21.62 -0.21 -1.14
C TYR A 390 21.82 1.30 -1.09
N VAL A 391 20.71 2.03 -0.92
CA VAL A 391 20.69 3.44 -0.56
C VAL A 391 20.39 3.58 0.93
N TYR A 392 21.21 4.38 1.61
CA TYR A 392 21.10 4.66 3.04
C TYR A 392 20.64 6.11 3.26
N TRP A 393 19.72 6.34 4.21
CA TRP A 393 19.28 7.69 4.56
C TRP A 393 18.80 7.81 6.00
N ALA A 394 18.80 9.04 6.51
CA ALA A 394 18.14 9.39 7.76
C ALA A 394 16.90 10.24 7.49
N GLU A 395 15.90 10.08 8.35
CA GLU A 395 14.66 10.87 8.35
C GLU A 395 14.36 11.39 9.75
N VAL A 396 14.04 12.68 9.84
CA VAL A 396 13.47 13.34 11.01
C VAL A 396 12.04 13.75 10.69
N SER A 397 11.09 13.44 11.58
CA SER A 397 9.71 13.91 11.47
C SER A 397 9.22 14.42 12.82
N SER A 398 9.08 15.74 12.92
CA SER A 398 8.65 16.46 14.13
C SER A 398 7.13 16.72 14.18
N LYS A 399 6.35 16.10 13.28
CA LYS A 399 4.87 16.22 13.23
C LYS A 399 4.13 15.65 14.44
N ARG A 400 4.81 14.95 15.34
CA ARG A 400 4.25 14.31 16.54
C ARG A 400 4.79 15.02 17.78
N LYS A 401 4.11 14.87 18.93
CA LYS A 401 4.59 15.35 20.24
C LYS A 401 6.02 14.90 20.58
N ILE A 402 6.42 13.74 20.07
CA ILE A 402 7.80 13.23 20.12
C ILE A 402 8.28 13.11 18.68
N ALA A 403 9.37 13.80 18.35
CA ALA A 403 10.00 13.69 17.03
C ALA A 403 10.42 12.25 16.76
N ARG A 404 10.14 11.77 15.56
CA ARG A 404 10.60 10.47 15.08
C ARG A 404 11.91 10.66 14.33
N TYR A 405 12.92 9.94 14.75
CA TYR A 405 14.21 9.82 14.06
C TYR A 405 14.33 8.38 13.57
N ALA A 406 14.66 8.21 12.29
CA ALA A 406 14.78 6.91 11.67
C ALA A 406 16.00 6.86 10.75
N LEU A 407 16.69 5.73 10.77
CA LEU A 407 17.69 5.35 9.80
C LEU A 407 17.12 4.26 8.91
N HIS A 408 17.45 4.32 7.63
CA HIS A 408 16.89 3.44 6.62
C HIS A 408 17.95 2.95 5.66
N ALA A 409 17.74 1.75 5.13
CA ALA A 409 18.47 1.22 3.99
C ALA A 409 17.49 0.53 3.03
N ALA A 410 17.66 0.63 1.72
CA ALA A 410 16.84 -0.10 0.77
C ALA A 410 17.60 -0.40 -0.53
N PRO A 411 17.31 -1.51 -1.24
CA PRO A 411 17.97 -1.81 -2.50
C PRO A 411 17.64 -0.75 -3.57
N ILE A 412 18.64 -0.34 -4.35
CA ILE A 412 18.50 0.65 -5.43
C ILE A 412 17.79 0.04 -6.66
N ASP A 413 18.13 -1.21 -6.97
CA ASP A 413 17.53 -2.02 -8.02
C ASP A 413 17.12 -3.38 -7.48
N ILE A 414 15.90 -3.79 -7.79
CA ILE A 414 15.30 -5.06 -7.36
C ILE A 414 15.02 -5.98 -8.55
N ALA A 415 15.27 -5.53 -9.79
CA ALA A 415 14.89 -6.23 -11.00
C ALA A 415 15.46 -7.67 -11.02
N LEU A 416 16.74 -7.82 -10.67
CA LEU A 416 17.39 -9.13 -10.63
C LEU A 416 16.79 -10.05 -9.55
N GLN A 417 16.44 -9.49 -8.39
CA GLN A 417 15.86 -10.26 -7.29
C GLN A 417 14.45 -10.74 -7.63
N LEU A 418 13.61 -9.86 -8.19
CA LEU A 418 12.27 -10.22 -8.67
C LEU A 418 12.34 -11.22 -9.81
N LYS A 419 13.27 -11.05 -10.76
CA LYS A 419 13.52 -12.04 -11.81
C LYS A 419 13.75 -13.43 -11.21
N ARG A 420 14.76 -13.57 -10.34
CA ARG A 420 15.16 -14.87 -9.79
C ARG A 420 14.11 -15.49 -8.85
N ARG A 421 13.39 -14.68 -8.07
CA ARG A 421 12.49 -15.17 -7.02
C ARG A 421 11.03 -15.25 -7.45
N VAL A 422 10.62 -14.51 -8.48
CA VAL A 422 9.24 -14.43 -8.95
C VAL A 422 9.13 -15.00 -10.36
N PHE A 423 9.72 -14.33 -11.35
CA PHE A 423 9.50 -14.65 -12.77
C PHE A 423 10.14 -15.99 -13.18
N ASP A 424 11.37 -16.26 -12.74
CA ASP A 424 12.05 -17.53 -13.07
C ASP A 424 11.47 -18.74 -12.28
N LYS A 425 10.69 -18.51 -11.21
CA LYS A 425 10.13 -19.57 -10.34
C LYS A 425 8.65 -19.86 -10.57
N ILE A 426 7.85 -18.82 -10.82
CA ILE A 426 6.40 -18.93 -10.93
C ILE A 426 6.05 -19.05 -12.41
N LYS A 427 5.46 -20.19 -12.79
CA LYS A 427 5.12 -20.51 -14.19
C LYS A 427 4.35 -19.38 -14.89
N MET A 428 3.30 -18.87 -14.26
CA MET A 428 2.44 -17.85 -14.83
C MET A 428 2.31 -16.65 -13.88
N VAL A 429 2.65 -15.48 -14.40
CA VAL A 429 2.53 -14.19 -13.70
C VAL A 429 1.73 -13.24 -14.58
N VAL A 430 0.59 -12.76 -14.08
CA VAL A 430 -0.21 -11.72 -14.74
C VAL A 430 0.01 -10.40 -14.00
N LEU A 431 0.61 -9.42 -14.67
CA LEU A 431 0.76 -8.06 -14.16
C LEU A 431 -0.33 -7.21 -14.80
N THR A 432 -1.22 -6.64 -13.99
CA THR A 432 -2.26 -5.74 -14.50
C THR A 432 -2.39 -4.46 -13.69
N SER A 433 -2.70 -3.37 -14.38
CA SER A 433 -2.96 -2.05 -13.80
C SER A 433 -3.60 -1.17 -14.88
N ALA A 434 -4.30 -0.11 -14.46
CA ALA A 434 -4.82 0.88 -15.41
C ALA A 434 -3.71 1.73 -16.05
N THR A 435 -2.51 1.72 -15.47
CA THR A 435 -1.39 2.58 -15.86
C THR A 435 -0.07 1.82 -15.66
N LEU A 436 0.43 1.17 -16.71
CA LEU A 436 1.72 0.48 -16.77
C LEU A 436 2.57 0.96 -17.95
N ALA A 437 1.94 1.16 -19.09
CA ALA A 437 2.59 1.57 -20.32
C ALA A 437 2.84 3.08 -20.34
N THR A 438 4.01 3.44 -20.86
CA THR A 438 4.41 4.82 -21.13
C THR A 438 4.72 4.93 -22.61
N ASN A 439 4.16 5.95 -23.29
CA ASN A 439 4.27 6.05 -24.75
C ASN A 439 3.92 4.73 -25.48
N LYS A 440 2.85 4.05 -25.03
CA LYS A 440 2.35 2.77 -25.56
C LYS A 440 3.31 1.57 -25.51
N ASN A 441 4.36 1.61 -24.69
CA ASN A 441 5.24 0.47 -24.45
C ASN A 441 5.36 0.15 -22.95
N PHE A 442 5.75 -1.09 -22.65
CA PHE A 442 5.96 -1.59 -21.29
C PHE A 442 7.44 -1.60 -20.86
N THR A 443 8.35 -1.04 -21.66
CA THR A 443 9.80 -1.09 -21.43
C THR A 443 10.17 -0.58 -20.03
N PHE A 444 9.59 0.56 -19.62
CA PHE A 444 9.85 1.14 -18.30
C PHE A 444 9.57 0.14 -17.17
N ILE A 445 8.34 -0.37 -17.06
CA ILE A 445 7.97 -1.27 -15.96
C ILE A 445 8.72 -2.60 -16.04
N ARG A 446 8.97 -3.15 -17.24
CA ARG A 446 9.72 -4.39 -17.45
C ARG A 446 11.15 -4.29 -16.93
N GLU A 447 11.84 -3.19 -17.25
CA GLU A 447 13.19 -2.95 -16.73
C GLU A 447 13.18 -2.83 -15.20
N ARG A 448 12.22 -2.10 -14.61
CA ARG A 448 12.15 -1.90 -13.15
C ARG A 448 11.90 -3.20 -12.37
N ILE A 449 11.07 -4.09 -12.90
CA ILE A 449 10.73 -5.35 -12.19
C ILE A 449 11.55 -6.56 -12.66
N GLY A 450 12.36 -6.41 -13.71
CA GLY A 450 13.17 -7.50 -14.26
C GLY A 450 12.41 -8.52 -15.13
N LEU A 451 11.28 -8.11 -15.72
CA LEU A 451 10.49 -8.96 -16.63
C LEU A 451 11.11 -8.97 -18.03
N LYS A 452 11.92 -10.00 -18.34
CA LYS A 452 12.61 -10.12 -19.64
C LYS A 452 11.71 -10.63 -20.75
N GLU A 453 10.89 -11.64 -20.49
CA GLU A 453 10.02 -12.30 -21.46
C GLU A 453 8.57 -12.32 -20.96
N GLY A 454 7.62 -12.39 -21.88
CA GLY A 454 6.19 -12.38 -21.58
C GLY A 454 5.38 -11.58 -22.59
N ARG A 455 4.11 -11.98 -22.73
CA ARG A 455 3.14 -11.35 -23.61
C ARG A 455 2.76 -9.96 -23.11
N GLU A 456 2.58 -9.04 -24.04
CA GLU A 456 2.12 -7.68 -23.76
C GLU A 456 0.73 -7.46 -24.35
N LEU A 457 -0.13 -6.78 -23.59
CA LEU A 457 -1.44 -6.37 -24.07
C LEU A 457 -1.76 -4.95 -23.56
N LEU A 458 -1.98 -4.01 -24.48
CA LEU A 458 -2.43 -2.67 -24.17
C LEU A 458 -3.90 -2.53 -24.59
N LEU A 459 -4.77 -2.28 -23.62
CA LEU A 459 -6.21 -2.13 -23.85
C LEU A 459 -6.64 -0.70 -23.53
N ASP A 460 -7.22 -0.05 -24.53
CA ASP A 460 -7.85 1.26 -24.35
C ASP A 460 -9.04 1.18 -23.38
N SER A 461 -9.35 2.30 -22.73
CA SER A 461 -10.54 2.38 -21.89
C SER A 461 -11.81 2.33 -22.75
N PRO A 462 -12.91 1.72 -22.26
CA PRO A 462 -14.18 1.62 -22.99
C PRO A 462 -14.97 2.94 -22.98
N PHE A 463 -14.49 3.98 -22.32
CA PHE A 463 -15.18 5.26 -22.18
C PHE A 463 -14.90 6.22 -23.33
N ASP A 464 -15.87 7.10 -23.62
CA ASP A 464 -15.80 8.09 -24.68
C ASP A 464 -15.24 9.42 -24.14
N TYR A 465 -13.93 9.45 -23.94
CA TYR A 465 -13.23 10.64 -23.42
C TYR A 465 -13.37 11.88 -24.31
N LEU A 466 -13.68 11.74 -25.61
CA LEU A 466 -13.88 12.89 -26.50
C LEU A 466 -15.14 13.67 -26.12
N ASN A 467 -16.19 12.98 -25.68
CA ASN A 467 -17.47 13.59 -25.32
C ASN A 467 -17.65 13.76 -23.80
N GLN A 468 -16.97 12.92 -23.00
CA GLN A 468 -17.06 12.92 -21.54
C GLN A 468 -16.05 13.85 -20.86
N VAL A 469 -14.90 14.14 -21.47
CA VAL A 469 -13.84 14.92 -20.82
C VAL A 469 -13.43 16.14 -21.65
N LEU A 470 -13.37 17.29 -20.98
CA LEU A 470 -12.72 18.49 -21.46
C LEU A 470 -11.39 18.70 -20.72
N LEU A 471 -10.28 18.62 -21.46
CA LEU A 471 -8.94 18.90 -20.94
C LEU A 471 -8.65 20.41 -21.06
N TYR A 472 -8.63 21.08 -19.93
CA TYR A 472 -8.30 22.50 -19.83
C TYR A 472 -6.81 22.71 -19.60
N LEU A 473 -6.18 23.40 -20.55
CA LEU A 473 -4.79 23.84 -20.47
C LEU A 473 -4.75 25.37 -20.62
N PRO A 474 -4.62 26.14 -19.53
CA PRO A 474 -4.53 27.59 -19.61
C PRO A 474 -3.32 28.02 -20.46
N SER A 475 -3.42 29.20 -21.08
CA SER A 475 -2.34 29.76 -21.92
C SER A 475 -1.39 30.68 -21.14
N GLU A 476 -1.84 31.29 -20.06
CA GLU A 476 -1.10 32.34 -19.32
C GLU A 476 -0.70 31.92 -17.90
N ILE A 477 -0.09 30.74 -17.77
CA ILE A 477 0.54 30.29 -16.52
C ILE A 477 2.07 30.42 -16.64
N PRO A 478 2.74 31.14 -15.72
CA PRO A 478 4.20 31.27 -15.70
C PRO A 478 4.95 29.94 -15.50
N ASP A 479 6.23 29.85 -15.85
CA ASP A 479 7.00 28.63 -15.60
C ASP A 479 7.19 28.41 -14.09
N PRO A 480 6.83 27.23 -13.53
CA PRO A 480 6.81 26.98 -12.10
C PRO A 480 8.20 26.97 -11.43
N TRP A 481 9.29 27.04 -12.21
CA TRP A 481 10.66 27.09 -11.70
C TRP A 481 11.30 28.47 -11.87
N ARG A 482 10.93 29.21 -12.92
CA ARG A 482 11.52 30.52 -13.21
C ARG A 482 10.82 31.67 -12.47
N GLU A 483 9.51 31.55 -12.25
CA GLU A 483 8.66 32.63 -11.77
C GLU A 483 7.77 32.17 -10.61
N VAL A 484 8.37 31.62 -9.56
CA VAL A 484 7.66 30.89 -8.48
C VAL A 484 6.52 31.70 -7.84
N SER A 485 6.75 32.97 -7.51
CA SER A 485 5.74 33.85 -6.88
C SER A 485 4.57 34.19 -7.81
N HIS A 486 4.87 34.52 -9.07
CA HIS A 486 3.86 34.78 -10.10
C HIS A 486 3.10 33.50 -10.48
N TYR A 487 3.76 32.35 -10.48
CA TYR A 487 3.14 31.06 -10.72
C TYR A 487 2.07 30.75 -9.66
N SER A 488 2.40 30.82 -8.37
CA SER A 488 1.45 30.51 -7.30
C SER A 488 0.21 31.39 -7.36
N SER A 489 0.38 32.71 -7.48
CA SER A 489 -0.74 33.66 -7.55
C SER A 489 -1.63 33.45 -8.78
N ARG A 490 -1.05 33.14 -9.94
CA ARG A 490 -1.81 32.82 -11.16
C ARG A 490 -2.54 31.49 -11.05
N VAL A 491 -1.92 30.47 -10.48
CA VAL A 491 -2.56 29.17 -10.22
C VAL A 491 -3.76 29.33 -9.27
N VAL A 492 -3.63 30.11 -8.20
CA VAL A 492 -4.76 30.34 -7.28
C VAL A 492 -5.92 31.03 -8.01
N ARG A 493 -5.63 32.10 -8.75
CA ARG A 493 -6.65 32.81 -9.55
C ARG A 493 -7.37 31.86 -10.51
N GLU A 494 -6.61 31.00 -11.17
CA GLU A 494 -7.16 30.06 -12.14
C GLU A 494 -8.03 28.99 -11.48
N ILE A 495 -7.59 28.45 -10.34
CA ILE A 495 -8.40 27.53 -9.53
C ILE A 495 -9.72 28.18 -9.13
N LYS A 496 -9.68 29.41 -8.61
CA LYS A 496 -10.89 30.15 -8.21
C LYS A 496 -11.87 30.32 -9.38
N ASN A 497 -11.37 30.63 -10.57
CA ASN A 497 -12.21 30.73 -11.77
C ASN A 497 -12.86 29.39 -12.14
N ILE A 498 -12.12 28.28 -12.05
CA ILE A 498 -12.65 26.94 -12.32
C ILE A 498 -13.71 26.57 -11.27
N LEU A 499 -13.44 26.80 -9.99
CA LEU A 499 -14.36 26.46 -8.88
C LEU A 499 -15.71 27.15 -9.00
N LYS A 500 -15.74 28.42 -9.46
CA LYS A 500 -16.98 29.15 -9.76
C LYS A 500 -17.83 28.48 -10.85
N ILE A 501 -17.20 27.79 -11.80
CA ILE A 501 -17.89 27.09 -12.90
C ILE A 501 -18.44 25.74 -12.42
N VAL A 502 -17.63 24.96 -11.71
CA VAL A 502 -17.96 23.57 -11.34
C VAL A 502 -18.67 23.42 -9.99
N LYS A 503 -18.88 24.52 -9.27
CA LYS A 503 -19.60 24.59 -7.98
C LYS A 503 -19.13 23.55 -6.95
N GLY A 504 -17.82 23.35 -6.89
CA GLY A 504 -17.19 22.65 -5.78
C GLY A 504 -16.89 21.17 -5.99
N TYR A 505 -17.50 20.40 -6.90
CA TYR A 505 -17.25 18.95 -7.13
C TYR A 505 -15.83 18.63 -7.68
N THR A 506 -14.81 19.01 -6.93
CA THR A 506 -13.46 19.25 -7.43
C THR A 506 -12.43 18.58 -6.54
N PHE A 507 -11.50 17.90 -7.20
CA PHE A 507 -10.34 17.33 -6.57
C PHE A 507 -9.08 18.01 -7.10
N ILE A 508 -8.37 18.71 -6.21
CA ILE A 508 -7.14 19.43 -6.53
C ILE A 508 -5.94 18.62 -6.04
N LEU A 509 -5.07 18.27 -6.99
CA LEU A 509 -3.88 17.46 -6.80
C LEU A 509 -2.62 18.34 -6.85
N PHE A 510 -1.85 18.27 -5.77
CA PHE A 510 -0.63 19.04 -5.55
C PHE A 510 0.61 18.16 -5.54
N THR A 511 1.75 18.73 -5.89
CA THR A 511 3.07 18.11 -5.71
C THR A 511 3.77 18.54 -4.41
N SER A 512 3.24 19.54 -3.68
CA SER A 512 3.81 20.01 -2.41
C SER A 512 2.72 20.42 -1.40
N PHE A 513 2.99 20.17 -0.12
CA PHE A 513 2.11 20.62 0.98
C PHE A 513 2.10 22.15 1.14
N GLN A 514 3.22 22.81 0.82
CA GLN A 514 3.32 24.26 0.91
C GLN A 514 2.27 24.95 0.00
N MET A 515 2.20 24.54 -1.26
CA MET A 515 1.22 25.09 -2.22
C MET A 515 -0.21 24.70 -1.84
N LEU A 516 -0.40 23.48 -1.33
CA LEU A 516 -1.70 23.02 -0.84
C LEU A 516 -2.20 23.95 0.29
N ASN A 517 -1.37 24.18 1.30
CA ASN A 517 -1.73 25.01 2.45
C ASN A 517 -1.97 26.46 2.05
N GLN A 518 -1.12 27.01 1.17
CA GLN A 518 -1.32 28.36 0.64
C GLN A 518 -2.69 28.49 -0.05
N ILE A 519 -3.01 27.58 -0.97
CA ILE A 519 -4.29 27.62 -1.70
C ILE A 519 -5.48 27.38 -0.77
N TYR A 520 -5.33 26.51 0.23
CA TYR A 520 -6.38 26.28 1.23
C TYR A 520 -6.76 27.58 1.97
N GLU A 521 -5.78 28.32 2.50
CA GLU A 521 -6.08 29.56 3.22
C GLU A 521 -6.68 30.61 2.27
N GLU A 522 -6.15 30.76 1.04
CA GLU A 522 -6.66 31.74 0.07
C GLU A 522 -8.09 31.46 -0.44
N ILE A 523 -8.53 30.19 -0.48
CA ILE A 523 -9.92 29.83 -0.84
C ILE A 523 -10.84 30.02 0.39
N LYS A 524 -10.35 29.66 1.58
CA LYS A 524 -11.12 29.75 2.83
C LYS A 524 -11.45 31.19 3.22
N GLU A 525 -10.52 32.13 3.00
CA GLU A 525 -10.69 33.55 3.31
C GLU A 525 -11.79 34.23 2.48
N GLU A 526 -12.09 33.75 1.27
CA GLU A 526 -13.11 34.33 0.40
C GLU A 526 -14.55 33.99 0.81
N GLY A 527 -14.75 33.19 1.87
CA GLY A 527 -16.07 32.94 2.46
C GLY A 527 -16.99 32.08 1.58
N ASP A 528 -16.44 31.28 0.67
CA ASP A 528 -17.24 30.38 -0.18
C ASP A 528 -18.02 29.37 0.69
N SER A 529 -19.31 29.20 0.38
CA SER A 529 -20.21 28.21 1.03
C SER A 529 -19.80 26.74 0.82
N LEU A 530 -18.70 26.49 0.10
CA LEU A 530 -18.25 25.16 -0.30
C LEU A 530 -17.39 24.54 0.81
N LYS A 531 -17.67 23.28 1.13
CA LYS A 531 -16.89 22.54 2.13
C LYS A 531 -15.51 22.19 1.57
N ILE A 532 -14.45 22.64 2.22
CA ILE A 532 -13.05 22.36 1.82
C ILE A 532 -12.46 21.28 2.73
N LEU A 533 -12.05 20.17 2.12
CA LEU A 533 -11.41 19.04 2.77
C LEU A 533 -9.93 19.05 2.45
N ARG A 534 -9.08 19.26 3.46
CA ARG A 534 -7.62 19.33 3.29
C ARG A 534 -6.93 18.09 3.83
N GLN A 535 -6.04 17.52 3.02
CA GLN A 535 -5.13 16.48 3.47
C GLN A 535 -4.30 16.96 4.66
N GLY A 536 -4.35 16.19 5.76
CA GLY A 536 -3.62 16.48 7.00
C GLY A 536 -4.57 16.74 8.17
N ASP A 537 -5.78 17.22 7.90
CA ASP A 537 -6.76 17.53 8.95
C ASP A 537 -7.44 16.26 9.50
N MET A 538 -7.63 15.25 8.64
CA MET A 538 -8.24 13.96 9.00
C MET A 538 -7.56 12.79 8.30
N PRO A 539 -7.73 11.55 8.82
CA PRO A 539 -7.30 10.35 8.11
C PRO A 539 -7.86 10.29 6.69
N ARG A 540 -7.03 9.84 5.74
CA ARG A 540 -7.35 9.81 4.31
C ARG A 540 -8.70 9.15 3.99
N TYR A 541 -9.04 8.04 4.63
CA TYR A 541 -10.30 7.34 4.34
C TYR A 541 -11.52 8.17 4.75
N ARG A 542 -11.47 8.89 5.88
CA ARG A 542 -12.54 9.79 6.34
C ARG A 542 -12.70 10.98 5.41
N LEU A 543 -11.60 11.58 4.94
CA LEU A 543 -11.65 12.65 3.94
C LEU A 543 -12.38 12.21 2.68
N LEU A 544 -12.14 10.98 2.22
CA LEU A 544 -12.83 10.42 1.06
C LEU A 544 -14.29 10.08 1.33
N GLU A 545 -14.62 9.59 2.52
CA GLU A 545 -16.01 9.34 2.91
C GLU A 545 -16.83 10.64 2.99
N GLU A 546 -16.25 11.70 3.56
CA GLU A 546 -16.90 13.01 3.61
C GLU A 546 -17.05 13.60 2.20
N PHE A 547 -15.99 13.57 1.39
CA PHE A 547 -16.04 14.06 0.01
C PHE A 547 -17.13 13.36 -0.84
N LYS A 548 -17.38 12.07 -0.59
CA LYS A 548 -18.43 11.31 -1.28
C LYS A 548 -19.85 11.65 -0.82
N LYS A 549 -20.01 12.10 0.42
CA LYS A 549 -21.32 12.38 1.02
C LYS A 549 -21.79 13.80 0.75
N ASP A 550 -20.86 14.74 0.70
CA ASP A 550 -21.17 16.15 0.56
C ASP A 550 -21.28 16.54 -0.92
N GLU A 551 -22.40 17.19 -1.28
CA GLU A 551 -22.59 17.79 -2.58
C GLU A 551 -21.78 19.11 -2.68
N GLY A 552 -20.92 19.23 -3.69
CA GLY A 552 -20.13 20.44 -3.93
C GLY A 552 -18.92 20.64 -3.02
N SER A 553 -18.37 19.57 -2.43
CA SER A 553 -17.14 19.68 -1.61
C SER A 553 -15.86 19.66 -2.43
N ILE A 554 -14.82 20.39 -1.98
CA ILE A 554 -13.51 20.47 -2.62
C ILE A 554 -12.51 19.63 -1.81
N LEU A 555 -11.81 18.70 -2.45
CA LEU A 555 -10.75 17.91 -1.81
C LEU A 555 -9.36 18.37 -2.28
N LEU A 556 -8.49 18.72 -1.34
CA LEU A 556 -7.11 19.11 -1.58
C LEU A 556 -6.17 17.97 -1.13
N GLY A 557 -5.37 17.42 -2.05
CA GLY A 557 -4.49 16.29 -1.77
C GLY A 557 -3.13 16.36 -2.48
N THR A 558 -2.10 15.82 -1.83
CA THR A 558 -0.74 15.61 -2.39
C THR A 558 -0.58 14.19 -2.94
N ASN A 559 0.64 13.76 -3.30
CA ASN A 559 0.99 12.44 -3.86
C ASN A 559 0.19 11.24 -3.32
N THR A 560 -0.04 11.13 -2.01
CA THR A 560 -0.81 10.01 -1.44
C THR A 560 -2.25 9.90 -1.95
N PHE A 561 -2.80 11.03 -2.40
CA PHE A 561 -4.13 11.11 -2.97
C PHE A 561 -4.12 10.92 -4.48
N TRP A 562 -2.98 10.70 -5.17
CA TRP A 562 -2.92 10.43 -6.61
C TRP A 562 -3.22 8.96 -6.97
N GLN A 563 -3.08 8.04 -6.02
CA GLN A 563 -3.38 6.60 -6.20
C GLN A 563 -4.51 6.11 -5.30
N GLY A 564 -5.18 5.01 -5.64
CA GLY A 564 -6.07 4.26 -4.73
C GLY A 564 -7.25 5.05 -4.16
N VAL A 565 -7.80 6.00 -4.91
CA VAL A 565 -9.05 6.69 -4.55
C VAL A 565 -10.08 6.37 -5.61
N ASP A 566 -11.27 6.02 -5.15
CA ASP A 566 -12.41 5.75 -6.01
C ASP A 566 -13.56 6.64 -5.53
N VAL A 567 -13.88 7.68 -6.30
CA VAL A 567 -15.04 8.56 -6.07
C VAL A 567 -15.96 8.38 -7.27
N PRO A 568 -17.12 7.73 -7.10
CA PRO A 568 -18.02 7.47 -8.21
C PRO A 568 -18.88 8.70 -8.56
N GLY A 569 -19.16 8.88 -9.86
CA GLY A 569 -20.27 9.68 -10.36
C GLY A 569 -20.17 11.18 -10.08
N GLN A 570 -21.33 11.80 -9.80
CA GLN A 570 -21.51 13.25 -9.68
C GLN A 570 -20.68 13.91 -8.57
N ALA A 571 -20.17 13.14 -7.61
CA ALA A 571 -19.33 13.65 -6.53
C ALA A 571 -17.96 14.19 -7.03
N LEU A 572 -17.51 13.79 -8.23
CA LEU A 572 -16.28 14.29 -8.83
C LEU A 572 -16.50 14.68 -10.29
N GLN A 573 -16.55 15.99 -10.56
CA GLN A 573 -16.75 16.56 -11.90
C GLN A 573 -15.52 17.32 -12.40
N CYS A 574 -14.59 17.66 -11.52
CA CYS A 574 -13.38 18.38 -11.87
C CYS A 574 -12.15 17.80 -11.18
N VAL A 575 -11.10 17.53 -11.95
CA VAL A 575 -9.77 17.22 -11.42
C VAL A 575 -8.82 18.33 -11.83
N ILE A 576 -8.23 19.01 -10.85
CA ILE A 576 -7.22 20.04 -11.09
C ILE A 576 -5.85 19.46 -10.71
N ILE A 577 -4.90 19.48 -11.62
CA ILE A 577 -3.51 19.12 -11.40
C ILE A 577 -2.69 20.39 -11.49
N THR A 578 -2.13 20.84 -10.36
CA THR A 578 -1.43 22.13 -10.33
C THR A 578 -0.10 22.05 -11.08
N LYS A 579 0.69 21.01 -10.86
CA LYS A 579 2.03 20.81 -11.43
C LYS A 579 2.22 19.38 -11.91
N LEU A 580 3.01 19.18 -12.97
CA LEU A 580 3.40 17.85 -13.43
C LEU A 580 4.12 17.09 -12.29
N PRO A 581 3.72 15.83 -12.01
CA PRO A 581 4.10 15.12 -10.80
C PRO A 581 5.46 14.43 -10.94
N PHE A 582 6.50 15.23 -11.19
CA PHE A 582 7.87 14.73 -11.18
C PHE A 582 8.33 14.42 -9.74
N ALA A 583 9.02 13.29 -9.59
CA ALA A 583 9.66 12.93 -8.33
C ALA A 583 10.70 14.00 -7.93
N VAL A 584 10.79 14.23 -6.63
CA VAL A 584 11.69 15.21 -6.01
C VAL A 584 13.13 14.67 -6.10
N PRO A 585 14.06 15.31 -6.85
CA PRO A 585 15.37 14.71 -7.16
C PRO A 585 16.27 14.45 -5.96
N ASN A 586 16.12 15.23 -4.88
CA ASN A 586 16.86 15.09 -3.62
C ASN A 586 16.22 14.09 -2.63
N GLU A 587 15.11 13.44 -3.00
CA GLU A 587 14.63 12.28 -2.23
C GLU A 587 15.68 11.15 -2.32
N PRO A 588 16.11 10.53 -1.21
CA PRO A 588 17.27 9.63 -1.21
C PRO A 588 17.21 8.49 -2.23
N VAL A 589 16.05 7.81 -2.32
CA VAL A 589 15.86 6.69 -3.26
C VAL A 589 15.83 7.19 -4.71
N VAL A 590 15.26 8.37 -4.95
CA VAL A 590 15.22 9.00 -6.28
C VAL A 590 16.62 9.41 -6.71
N GLU A 591 17.37 10.06 -5.82
CA GLU A 591 18.77 10.47 -6.02
C GLU A 591 19.64 9.24 -6.36
N ALA A 592 19.52 8.17 -5.58
CA ALA A 592 20.27 6.94 -5.78
C ALA A 592 19.93 6.27 -7.12
N LYS A 593 18.64 6.18 -7.49
CA LYS A 593 18.22 5.67 -8.79
C LYS A 593 18.74 6.52 -9.95
N ILE A 594 18.79 7.86 -9.79
CA ILE A 594 19.35 8.77 -10.79
C ILE A 594 20.85 8.52 -10.97
N GLU A 595 21.62 8.40 -9.88
CA GLU A 595 23.05 8.09 -9.94
C GLU A 595 23.33 6.72 -10.55
N PHE A 596 22.56 5.71 -10.15
CA PHE A 596 22.67 4.35 -10.69
C PHE A 596 22.45 4.31 -12.20
N LEU A 597 21.44 5.01 -12.71
CA LEU A 597 21.19 5.11 -14.16
C LEU A 597 22.31 5.88 -14.89
N LYS A 598 22.85 6.94 -14.29
CA LYS A 598 24.01 7.65 -14.85
C LYS A 598 25.24 6.76 -14.93
N ALA A 599 25.50 5.93 -13.92
CA ALA A 599 26.60 4.97 -13.92
C ALA A 599 26.46 3.91 -15.04
N GLN A 600 25.24 3.64 -15.48
CA GLN A 600 24.94 2.78 -16.64
C GLN A 600 24.93 3.54 -17.99
N ASN A 601 25.38 4.79 -18.03
CA ASN A 601 25.30 5.67 -19.20
C ASN A 601 23.87 5.86 -19.74
N LYS A 602 22.84 5.71 -18.89
CA LYS A 602 21.43 5.97 -19.23
C LYS A 602 21.04 7.39 -18.80
N ASN A 603 20.15 8.03 -19.57
CA ASN A 603 19.57 9.32 -19.19
C ASN A 603 18.47 9.12 -18.12
N PRO A 604 18.67 9.54 -16.85
CA PRO A 604 17.69 9.28 -15.79
C PRO A 604 16.35 10.01 -15.99
N PHE A 605 16.37 11.15 -16.68
CA PHE A 605 15.16 11.89 -16.97
C PHE A 605 14.25 11.07 -17.89
N LEU A 606 14.80 10.50 -18.97
CA LEU A 606 14.05 9.73 -19.96
C LEU A 606 13.71 8.31 -19.47
N HIS A 607 14.62 7.66 -18.74
CA HIS A 607 14.43 6.26 -18.31
C HIS A 607 13.73 6.11 -16.96
N TYR A 608 13.59 7.17 -16.16
CA TYR A 608 12.99 7.08 -14.83
C TYR A 608 12.00 8.20 -14.52
N GLN A 609 12.47 9.45 -14.48
CA GLN A 609 11.64 10.55 -13.97
C GLN A 609 10.42 10.85 -14.85
N LEU A 610 10.59 10.84 -16.17
CA LEU A 610 9.52 11.12 -17.13
C LEU A 610 8.47 9.98 -17.19
N PRO A 611 8.85 8.69 -17.36
CA PRO A 611 7.89 7.60 -17.32
C PRO A 611 7.09 7.54 -16.01
N GLN A 612 7.76 7.72 -14.86
CA GLN A 612 7.10 7.71 -13.56
C GLN A 612 6.07 8.84 -13.44
N ALA A 613 6.43 10.06 -13.87
CA ALA A 613 5.52 11.20 -13.86
C ALA A 613 4.32 10.99 -14.81
N ILE A 614 4.53 10.35 -15.97
CA ILE A 614 3.44 10.01 -16.92
C ILE A 614 2.46 9.03 -16.28
N ILE A 615 2.96 7.96 -15.65
CA ILE A 615 2.10 6.98 -14.97
C ILE A 615 1.26 7.66 -13.88
N LEU A 616 1.90 8.48 -13.05
CA LEU A 616 1.22 9.19 -11.97
C LEU A 616 0.19 10.20 -12.52
N LEU A 617 0.49 10.89 -13.62
CA LEU A 617 -0.47 11.75 -14.32
C LEU A 617 -1.69 10.97 -14.82
N LYS A 618 -1.49 9.81 -15.47
CA LYS A 618 -2.59 8.95 -15.93
C LYS A 618 -3.48 8.50 -14.76
N GLN A 619 -2.90 8.25 -13.59
CA GLN A 619 -3.64 7.90 -12.37
C GLN A 619 -4.46 9.06 -11.81
N GLY A 620 -3.91 10.28 -11.85
CA GLY A 620 -4.65 11.51 -11.55
C GLY A 620 -5.82 11.70 -12.52
N PHE A 621 -5.57 11.53 -13.81
CA PHE A 621 -6.56 11.69 -14.89
C PHE A 621 -7.70 10.65 -14.80
N GLY A 622 -7.35 9.37 -14.60
CA GLY A 622 -8.29 8.25 -14.56
C GLY A 622 -9.27 8.24 -13.39
N ARG A 623 -9.22 9.26 -12.52
CA ARG A 623 -10.16 9.44 -11.41
C ARG A 623 -11.51 9.98 -11.85
N LEU A 624 -11.50 10.81 -12.89
CA LEU A 624 -12.66 11.59 -13.30
C LEU A 624 -13.77 10.71 -13.88
N ILE A 625 -13.44 9.74 -14.73
CA ILE A 625 -14.42 8.93 -15.45
C ILE A 625 -14.41 7.49 -14.94
N ARG A 626 -15.56 7.05 -14.41
CA ARG A 626 -15.83 5.71 -13.88
C ARG A 626 -17.03 5.03 -14.54
N SER A 627 -17.90 5.79 -15.17
CA SER A 627 -19.07 5.33 -15.92
C SER A 627 -19.20 6.03 -17.28
N LYS A 628 -20.01 5.49 -18.20
CA LYS A 628 -20.34 6.13 -19.48
C LYS A 628 -21.17 7.41 -19.35
N LYS A 629 -21.80 7.62 -18.19
CA LYS A 629 -22.61 8.82 -17.90
C LYS A 629 -21.79 9.94 -17.27
N ASP A 630 -20.60 9.62 -16.76
CA ASP A 630 -19.76 10.62 -16.11
C ASP A 630 -19.28 11.63 -17.15
N ARG A 631 -19.26 12.90 -16.77
CA ARG A 631 -18.69 13.98 -17.58
C ARG A 631 -17.96 14.92 -16.65
N GLY A 632 -16.89 15.53 -17.15
CA GLY A 632 -16.19 16.51 -16.34
C GLY A 632 -14.95 17.10 -16.99
N ILE A 633 -14.22 17.80 -16.15
CA ILE A 633 -13.10 18.64 -16.55
C ILE A 633 -11.82 18.08 -15.92
N VAL A 634 -10.76 18.01 -16.71
CA VAL A 634 -9.40 17.89 -16.17
C VAL A 634 -8.67 19.19 -16.49
N ALA A 635 -8.24 19.92 -15.46
CA ALA A 635 -7.42 21.12 -15.62
C ALA A 635 -5.98 20.81 -15.25
N ILE A 636 -5.02 21.05 -16.16
CA ILE A 636 -3.59 20.91 -15.87
C ILE A 636 -2.94 22.29 -15.93
N LEU A 637 -2.58 22.83 -14.77
CA LEU A 637 -2.08 24.20 -14.61
C LEU A 637 -0.56 24.28 -14.70
N ASP A 638 0.04 23.49 -15.60
CA ASP A 638 1.48 23.43 -15.82
C ASP A 638 1.81 23.74 -17.28
N PRO A 639 2.45 24.89 -17.57
CA PRO A 639 2.72 25.30 -18.95
C PRO A 639 3.72 24.37 -19.66
N ARG A 640 4.52 23.61 -18.90
CA ARG A 640 5.54 22.70 -19.45
C ARG A 640 4.95 21.61 -20.33
N LEU A 641 3.66 21.31 -20.15
CA LEU A 641 2.93 20.38 -21.01
C LEU A 641 2.83 20.87 -22.46
N LYS A 642 2.77 22.19 -22.69
CA LYS A 642 2.76 22.82 -24.02
C LYS A 642 4.16 23.27 -24.46
N THR A 643 4.96 23.80 -23.53
CA THR A 643 6.21 24.51 -23.87
C THR A 643 7.44 23.60 -23.96
N ARG A 644 7.46 22.46 -23.28
CA ARG A 644 8.62 21.55 -23.28
C ARG A 644 8.42 20.41 -24.27
N HIS A 645 9.52 19.93 -24.87
CA HIS A 645 9.49 18.85 -25.86
C HIS A 645 8.83 17.56 -25.34
N TYR A 646 9.11 17.20 -24.07
CA TYR A 646 8.52 16.02 -23.43
C TYR A 646 7.01 16.16 -23.15
N GLY A 647 6.43 17.37 -23.25
CA GLY A 647 5.00 17.60 -23.01
C GLY A 647 4.11 16.79 -23.96
N LYS A 648 4.57 16.57 -25.20
CA LYS A 648 3.90 15.71 -26.18
C LYS A 648 3.80 14.26 -25.70
N MET A 649 4.77 13.75 -24.93
CA MET A 649 4.74 12.38 -24.40
C MET A 649 3.69 12.21 -23.30
N PHE A 650 3.47 13.24 -22.47
CA PHE A 650 2.38 13.25 -21.50
C PHE A 650 1.03 13.24 -22.23
N LEU A 651 0.80 14.16 -23.16
CA LEU A 651 -0.45 14.25 -23.92
C LEU A 651 -0.73 12.97 -24.71
N GLY A 652 0.29 12.41 -25.37
CA GLY A 652 0.17 11.16 -26.13
C GLY A 652 -0.08 9.91 -25.27
N SER A 653 0.13 10.00 -23.95
CA SER A 653 -0.14 8.91 -23.00
C SER A 653 -1.51 9.03 -22.32
N LEU A 654 -2.22 10.14 -22.50
CA LEU A 654 -3.59 10.34 -22.01
C LEU A 654 -4.61 9.86 -23.07
N PRO A 655 -5.83 9.47 -22.66
CA PRO A 655 -6.92 9.23 -23.60
C PRO A 655 -7.19 10.46 -24.46
N ARG A 656 -7.62 10.23 -25.72
CA ARG A 656 -8.00 11.32 -26.62
C ARG A 656 -9.22 12.05 -26.05
N CYS A 657 -9.05 13.33 -25.76
CA CYS A 657 -10.09 14.21 -25.22
C CYS A 657 -10.07 15.57 -25.93
N ARG A 658 -11.15 16.33 -25.82
CA ARG A 658 -11.19 17.70 -26.33
C ARG A 658 -10.30 18.59 -25.47
N MET A 659 -9.52 19.47 -26.10
CA MET A 659 -8.60 20.37 -25.41
C MET A 659 -9.05 21.81 -25.59
N THR A 660 -8.98 22.61 -24.53
CA THR A 660 -9.27 24.05 -24.59
C THR A 660 -8.36 24.85 -23.67
N SER A 661 -8.22 26.14 -23.97
CA SER A 661 -7.62 27.16 -23.10
C SER A 661 -8.62 28.24 -22.69
N SER A 662 -9.91 28.04 -22.94
CA SER A 662 -10.98 29.01 -22.66
C SER A 662 -11.82 28.61 -21.45
N LEU A 663 -11.86 29.47 -20.42
CA LEU A 663 -12.79 29.34 -19.29
C LEU A 663 -14.27 29.41 -19.72
N ARG A 664 -14.57 30.06 -20.84
CA ARG A 664 -15.94 30.09 -21.38
C ARG A 664 -16.37 28.72 -21.88
N GLU A 665 -15.51 28.03 -22.62
CA GLU A 665 -15.81 26.69 -23.15
C GLU A 665 -15.98 25.66 -22.02
N LEU A 666 -15.27 25.84 -20.91
CA LEU A 666 -15.47 25.07 -19.68
C LEU A 666 -16.90 25.21 -19.14
N GLY A 667 -17.39 26.45 -19.03
CA GLY A 667 -18.76 26.72 -18.61
C GLY A 667 -19.81 26.13 -19.55
N GLU A 668 -19.63 26.32 -20.86
CA GLU A 668 -20.52 25.77 -21.89
C GLU A 668 -20.56 24.23 -21.88
N PHE A 669 -19.42 23.58 -21.63
CA PHE A 669 -19.34 22.12 -21.52
C PHE A 669 -20.11 21.58 -20.32
N MET A 670 -19.99 22.25 -19.16
CA MET A 670 -20.72 21.85 -17.94
C MET A 670 -22.22 22.16 -18.03
N GLN A 671 -22.62 23.27 -18.67
CA GLN A 671 -24.04 23.60 -18.88
C GLN A 671 -24.74 22.62 -19.81
N LYS A 672 -24.06 22.07 -20.82
CA LYS A 672 -24.59 20.99 -21.68
C LYS A 672 -24.74 19.65 -20.97
N ALA A 673 -24.35 19.55 -19.71
CA ALA A 673 -24.44 18.33 -18.91
C ALA A 673 -25.52 18.40 -17.82
N ALA A 674 -26.03 19.60 -17.51
CA ALA A 674 -27.22 19.82 -16.69
C ALA A 674 -28.47 19.74 -17.57
#